data_AF-A0A7K9I077-F1
#
_entry.id   AF-A0A7K9I077-F1
#
_cell.length_a   1.000
_cell.length_b   1.000
_cell.length_c   1.000
_cell.angle_alpha   90.00
_cell.angle_beta   90.00
_cell.angle_gamma   90.00
#
_symmetry.space_group_name_H-M   'P 1'
#
loop_
_entity.id
_entity.type
_entity.pdbx_description
1 polymer ?
#
loop_
_entity_poly.entity_id
_entity_poly.type
_entity_poly.pdbx_seq_one_letter_code
_entity_poly.pdbx_strand_id
1 'polypeptide(L)'
;TSVVVLHCKQLNISRATATEVGSSASGWPARVLEHRAHEQVALLTAQPLRAGHSYILSIQYSANLSQTFYGFYKSTYRSRDGELRVLAVTHFEPTAARMAFPCFDEPAFKATFSIKIQRERKHLALSNMPIVKSVNLSPWLVEDHFDTTVKMSTYLVAFIVSDFKSISKITSHGVKISVYTVPDKINQADYALDAAVKLLDFYEDYFSIPYPLPKQDLAAIPDFQSGAMENWGLTTYRESALLYDPEKSSASSKLGITLVIAHELAHQWFGNLVTMEWWNDLWLNEGFARFMELVSVSITHPELRVEDYFLRRCFGAMAVDALNSSHPISTPVEDPAEILEMFDNVSYTKGSCILNMLREYLTADVFKAGLVYYLQKYSYQNTKNEDLWNSMTNASCPCSLFPFCHSDRNGFCRRQQSSSTAHWTQGENLDVRAMMDTWTLQKGFPLVTVTVRGKDVHLQQEHYVKGADSSSSAGYLWHIPLTYITSQSDSVQRFLMTTRADVIILPEEVEWIKFNVDMNGYYIVHYEGDGWDHLIDLLKENHMMISSSDRANLVNNVFQLVRMEKLSISKALDLTLYMKHEREIMPVLQGMSELIPIYRLMEGRDMDGTEQQLKEYIISLFQELIDSQSWSDEGSVSERLLRDSLLLFACKHRYQPCLEKAAGYFMEWQKSNGTLSLPADVKAAVYAVGGQTAEGWDFLLSKYRLQAFSAERQDMELALSLSGSKDKLQWLMDQGLHGDIIRTQDLPHIIVFVAKNPSGCQLAWTFLKENWEKIIQKFELGSSAVAAIVTGVTNRYSTRADLAQVKEFFGSLEEKHTQLRCVQQAIETIEDNIEWMDRNFESVKTWLHNNH
;
A
#
# COMPACT_ATOMS: atom_id res chain seq x y z
N THR A 1 35.74 14.16 20.57
CA THR A 1 34.53 14.74 21.17
C THR A 1 34.46 14.35 22.65
N SER A 2 33.86 15.13 23.54
CA SER A 2 33.55 14.71 24.92
C SER A 2 32.07 14.33 25.10
N VAL A 3 31.27 14.45 24.04
CA VAL A 3 29.82 14.21 24.05
C VAL A 3 29.48 13.19 22.96
N VAL A 4 28.67 12.20 23.32
CA VAL A 4 28.01 11.29 22.36
C VAL A 4 26.51 11.54 22.43
N VAL A 5 25.89 11.87 21.30
CA VAL A 5 24.44 12.08 21.19
C VAL A 5 23.83 10.89 20.47
N LEU A 6 22.76 10.32 21.02
CA LEU A 6 22.03 9.19 20.47
C LEU A 6 20.54 9.28 20.82
N HIS A 7 19.70 8.49 20.16
CA HIS A 7 18.25 8.49 20.35
C HIS A 7 17.84 7.65 21.56
N CYS A 8 16.86 8.14 22.31
CA CYS A 8 16.27 7.49 23.47
C CYS A 8 14.91 8.13 23.79
N LYS A 9 13.85 7.33 23.79
CA LYS A 9 12.47 7.77 24.04
C LYS A 9 11.82 6.89 25.09
N GLN A 10 11.31 7.47 26.17
CA GLN A 10 10.57 6.76 27.23
C GLN A 10 11.35 5.62 27.93
N LEU A 11 12.69 5.68 27.93
CA LEU A 11 13.55 4.77 28.69
C LEU A 11 14.14 5.47 29.90
N ASN A 12 14.18 4.79 31.04
CA ASN A 12 14.81 5.29 32.26
C ASN A 12 16.26 4.78 32.34
N ILE A 13 17.24 5.64 32.03
CA ILE A 13 18.67 5.28 32.06
C ILE A 13 19.19 5.35 33.51
N SER A 14 19.58 4.21 34.06
CA SER A 14 20.11 4.10 35.43
C SER A 14 21.63 4.27 35.51
N ARG A 15 22.35 3.87 34.46
CA ARG A 15 23.83 3.95 34.44
C ARG A 15 24.35 4.01 33.00
N ALA A 16 25.33 4.89 32.76
CA ALA A 16 26.08 4.94 31.50
C ALA A 16 27.59 5.00 31.77
N THR A 17 28.38 4.20 31.05
CA THR A 17 29.85 4.19 31.13
C THR A 17 30.47 4.09 29.74
N ALA A 18 31.66 4.66 29.55
CA ALA A 18 32.45 4.51 28.35
C ALA A 18 33.80 3.86 28.67
N THR A 19 34.22 2.93 27.81
CA THR A 19 35.49 2.20 27.95
C THR A 19 36.20 2.16 26.60
N GLU A 20 37.48 2.50 26.55
CA GLU A 20 38.29 2.31 25.33
C GLU A 20 38.60 0.82 25.11
N VAL A 21 38.38 0.33 23.89
CA VAL A 21 38.65 -1.06 23.53
C VAL A 21 40.14 -1.35 23.69
N GLY A 22 40.48 -2.43 24.41
CA GLY A 22 41.88 -2.82 24.68
C GLY A 22 42.50 -2.20 25.94
N SER A 23 41.79 -1.29 26.62
CA SER A 23 42.20 -0.80 27.94
C SER A 23 41.85 -1.80 29.04
N SER A 24 42.76 -2.00 29.99
CA SER A 24 42.54 -2.79 31.22
C SER A 24 41.89 -1.97 32.34
N ALA A 25 41.65 -0.67 32.13
CA ALA A 25 41.02 0.20 33.10
C ALA A 25 39.49 -0.05 33.15
N SER A 26 38.91 0.06 34.34
CA SER A 26 37.46 0.12 34.52
C SER A 26 36.89 1.31 33.75
N GLY A 27 35.83 1.11 32.97
CA GLY A 27 35.16 2.19 32.23
C GLY A 27 34.81 3.40 33.08
N TRP A 28 34.90 4.61 32.50
CA TRP A 28 34.58 5.85 33.19
C TRP A 28 33.08 6.16 33.10
N PRO A 29 32.49 6.77 34.15
CA PRO A 29 31.09 7.17 34.12
C PRO A 29 30.85 8.24 33.06
N ALA A 30 29.69 8.17 32.42
CA ALA A 30 29.18 9.20 31.51
C ALA A 30 27.93 9.85 32.14
N ARG A 31 27.91 11.18 32.22
CA ARG A 31 26.73 11.91 32.70
C ARG A 31 25.70 11.98 31.57
N VAL A 32 24.48 11.54 31.85
CA VAL A 32 23.37 11.52 30.89
C VAL A 32 22.60 12.84 30.97
N LEU A 33 22.32 13.45 29.82
CA LEU A 33 21.40 14.58 29.68
C LEU A 33 20.31 14.22 28.68
N GLU A 34 19.05 14.36 29.07
CA GLU A 34 17.90 14.09 28.19
C GLU A 34 17.45 15.36 27.47
N HIS A 35 17.14 15.22 26.17
CA HIS A 35 16.52 16.25 25.35
C HIS A 35 15.27 15.68 24.66
N ARG A 36 14.13 15.74 25.36
CA ARG A 36 12.88 15.07 24.96
C ARG A 36 12.32 15.51 23.61
N ALA A 37 12.45 16.79 23.27
CA ALA A 37 11.89 17.34 22.03
C ALA A 37 12.52 16.73 20.75
N HIS A 38 13.77 16.27 20.83
CA HIS A 38 14.45 15.57 19.73
C HIS A 38 14.56 14.06 19.99
N GLU A 39 13.94 13.57 21.06
CA GLU A 39 14.02 12.17 21.47
C GLU A 39 15.48 11.68 21.63
N GLN A 40 16.35 12.56 22.16
CA GLN A 40 17.79 12.35 22.25
C GLN A 40 18.30 12.35 23.68
N VAL A 41 19.43 11.69 23.89
CA VAL A 41 20.26 11.78 25.09
C VAL A 41 21.71 12.11 24.73
N ALA A 42 22.34 12.94 25.54
CA ALA A 42 23.76 13.26 25.45
C ALA A 42 24.53 12.60 26.60
N LEU A 43 25.51 11.76 26.25
CA LEU A 43 26.43 11.12 27.17
C LEU A 43 27.71 11.97 27.26
N LEU A 44 27.86 12.70 28.37
CA LEU A 44 29.04 13.50 28.67
C LEU A 44 30.11 12.62 29.30
N THR A 45 31.18 12.37 28.55
CA THR A 45 32.33 11.56 28.98
C THR A 45 33.31 12.38 29.82
N ALA A 46 33.90 11.77 30.85
CA ALA A 46 34.87 12.43 31.72
C ALA A 46 36.18 12.82 31.00
N GLN A 47 36.52 12.11 29.93
CA GLN A 47 37.68 12.38 29.09
C GLN A 47 37.26 12.48 27.62
N PRO A 48 37.87 13.37 26.81
CA PRO A 48 37.59 13.43 25.39
C PRO A 48 37.90 12.11 24.68
N LEU A 49 36.94 11.61 23.91
CA LEU A 49 37.10 10.50 22.98
C LEU A 49 37.99 10.92 21.81
N ARG A 50 38.97 10.07 21.48
CA ARG A 50 39.99 10.29 20.45
C ARG A 50 39.51 9.79 19.10
N ALA A 51 39.79 10.56 18.04
CA ALA A 51 39.45 10.17 16.68
C ALA A 51 40.23 8.90 16.26
N GLY A 52 39.56 7.96 15.59
CA GLY A 52 40.14 6.70 15.14
C GLY A 52 40.23 5.59 16.19
N HIS A 53 39.83 5.85 17.44
CA HIS A 53 39.80 4.85 18.51
C HIS A 53 38.40 4.25 18.69
N SER A 54 38.32 2.98 19.09
CA SER A 54 37.05 2.29 19.38
C SER A 54 36.70 2.35 20.86
N TYR A 55 35.42 2.59 21.15
CA TYR A 55 34.90 2.69 22.51
C TYR A 55 33.66 1.81 22.67
N ILE A 56 33.46 1.26 23.87
CA ILE A 56 32.26 0.55 24.29
C ILE A 56 31.46 1.48 25.19
N LEU A 57 30.24 1.80 24.77
CA LEU A 57 29.25 2.49 25.59
C LEU A 57 28.34 1.44 26.23
N SER A 58 28.36 1.35 27.56
CA SER A 58 27.48 0.46 28.31
C SER A 58 26.40 1.28 28.98
N ILE A 59 25.13 1.01 28.62
CA ILE A 59 23.96 1.74 29.11
C ILE A 59 23.00 0.74 29.76
N GLN A 60 22.67 0.97 31.02
CA GLN A 60 21.66 0.22 31.77
C GLN A 60 20.39 1.05 31.84
N TYR A 61 19.26 0.45 31.49
CA TYR A 61 17.98 1.15 31.43
C TYR A 61 16.81 0.22 31.76
N SER A 62 15.64 0.82 32.00
CA SER A 62 14.37 0.11 32.15
C SER A 62 13.21 0.87 31.52
N ALA A 63 12.18 0.15 31.10
CA ALA A 63 10.94 0.71 30.58
C ALA A 63 9.78 -0.28 30.78
N ASN A 64 8.55 0.24 30.71
CA ASN A 64 7.35 -0.60 30.62
C ASN A 64 7.12 -0.98 29.16
N LEU A 65 6.51 -2.15 28.92
CA LEU A 65 6.02 -2.50 27.57
C LEU A 65 5.02 -1.45 27.09
N SER A 66 5.21 -0.97 25.86
CA SER A 66 4.31 -0.01 25.23
C SER A 66 2.89 -0.58 25.14
N GLN A 67 1.90 0.31 25.26
CA GLN A 67 0.48 0.02 25.03
C GLN A 67 0.01 0.48 23.64
N THR A 68 0.89 1.11 22.85
CA THR A 68 0.68 1.40 21.42
C THR A 68 1.05 0.17 20.59
N PHE A 69 1.21 0.33 19.28
CA PHE A 69 1.68 -0.71 18.36
C PHE A 69 3.17 -0.56 17.97
N TYR A 70 3.91 0.34 18.63
CA TYR A 70 5.31 0.66 18.32
C TYR A 70 6.23 0.46 19.52
N GLY A 71 7.54 0.34 19.23
CA GLY A 71 8.58 0.08 20.21
C GLY A 71 8.55 -1.38 20.64
N PHE A 72 8.86 -1.65 21.92
CA PHE A 72 8.66 -2.99 22.49
C PHE A 72 7.33 -3.02 23.24
N TYR A 73 6.32 -3.65 22.64
CA TYR A 73 4.92 -3.49 23.03
C TYR A 73 4.26 -4.81 23.42
N LYS A 74 3.14 -4.68 24.14
CA LYS A 74 2.33 -5.81 24.61
C LYS A 74 1.25 -6.15 23.58
N SER A 75 1.14 -7.42 23.20
CA SER A 75 0.00 -7.97 22.43
C SER A 75 -0.67 -9.10 23.21
N THR A 76 -1.95 -9.37 22.91
CA THR A 76 -2.76 -10.36 23.60
C THR A 76 -3.61 -11.20 22.66
N TYR A 77 -3.90 -12.43 23.06
CA TYR A 77 -4.90 -13.26 22.40
C TYR A 77 -5.66 -14.11 23.41
N ARG A 78 -6.83 -14.61 23.02
CA ARG A 78 -7.59 -15.57 23.82
C ARG A 78 -7.40 -16.97 23.24
N SER A 79 -7.04 -17.93 24.09
CA SER A 79 -7.03 -19.35 23.70
C SER A 79 -8.46 -19.85 23.46
N ARG A 80 -8.58 -21.04 22.87
CA ARG A 80 -9.86 -21.74 22.70
C ARG A 80 -10.65 -21.91 24.00
N ASP A 81 -9.96 -22.02 25.14
CA ASP A 81 -10.57 -22.16 26.47
C ASP A 81 -10.96 -20.80 27.10
N GLY A 82 -10.72 -19.69 26.39
CA GLY A 82 -11.05 -18.33 26.82
C GLY A 82 -9.97 -17.64 27.67
N GLU A 83 -8.84 -18.31 27.92
CA GLU A 83 -7.72 -17.77 28.71
C GLU A 83 -7.03 -16.64 27.95
N LEU A 84 -6.79 -15.51 28.63
CA LEU A 84 -6.03 -14.40 28.08
C LEU A 84 -4.52 -14.69 28.15
N ARG A 85 -3.88 -14.76 26.99
CA ARG A 85 -2.44 -14.94 26.83
C ARG A 85 -1.80 -13.61 26.41
N VAL A 86 -0.58 -13.39 26.89
CA VAL A 86 0.19 -12.16 26.63
C VAL A 86 1.49 -12.52 25.94
N LEU A 87 1.83 -11.76 24.91
CA LEU A 87 3.13 -11.77 24.27
C LEU A 87 3.72 -10.35 24.26
N ALA A 88 5.04 -10.28 24.10
CA ALA A 88 5.76 -9.04 23.86
C ALA A 88 6.44 -9.10 22.49
N VAL A 89 6.33 -8.04 21.71
CA VAL A 89 6.77 -7.98 20.31
C VAL A 89 7.28 -6.58 19.99
N THR A 90 8.18 -6.48 19.02
CA THR A 90 8.78 -5.23 18.56
C THR A 90 8.21 -4.78 17.22
N HIS A 91 8.03 -3.48 17.05
CA HIS A 91 7.83 -2.82 15.75
C HIS A 91 8.52 -1.46 15.81
N PHE A 92 9.58 -1.30 15.01
CA PHE A 92 10.52 -0.17 15.15
C PHE A 92 10.52 0.81 14.00
N GLU A 93 10.05 0.42 12.82
CA GLU A 93 9.99 1.36 11.70
C GLU A 93 8.94 2.45 11.96
N PRO A 94 9.26 3.73 11.69
CA PRO A 94 10.56 4.25 11.23
C PRO A 94 11.54 4.56 12.37
N THR A 95 11.06 5.08 13.51
CA THR A 95 11.90 5.71 14.55
C THR A 95 11.58 5.21 15.96
N ALA A 96 11.18 3.95 16.12
CA ALA A 96 10.74 3.39 17.39
C ALA A 96 11.74 2.41 18.03
N ALA A 97 12.89 2.10 17.42
CA ALA A 97 13.94 1.31 18.08
C ALA A 97 14.46 2.02 19.34
N ARG A 98 14.54 3.35 19.30
CA ARG A 98 14.85 4.24 20.44
C ARG A 98 13.89 4.11 21.63
N MET A 99 12.73 3.46 21.47
CA MET A 99 11.77 3.15 22.55
C MET A 99 12.02 1.79 23.22
N ALA A 100 12.91 0.97 22.66
CA ALA A 100 13.28 -0.34 23.20
C ALA A 100 14.72 -0.38 23.71
N PHE A 101 15.63 0.37 23.07
CA PHE A 101 17.02 0.52 23.51
C PHE A 101 17.62 1.84 23.01
N PRO A 102 18.50 2.51 23.79
CA PRO A 102 19.17 3.73 23.33
C PRO A 102 20.13 3.42 22.16
N CYS A 103 19.99 4.11 21.03
CA CYS A 103 20.76 3.83 19.82
C CYS A 103 20.88 5.02 18.86
N PHE A 104 21.74 4.92 17.84
CA PHE A 104 21.78 5.87 16.72
C PHE A 104 20.67 5.51 15.72
N ASP A 105 19.45 5.88 16.09
CA ASP A 105 18.23 5.43 15.41
C ASP A 105 17.92 6.19 14.10
N GLU A 106 18.83 6.09 13.13
CA GLU A 106 18.68 6.55 11.74
C GLU A 106 19.21 5.44 10.79
N PRO A 107 18.59 5.24 9.61
CA PRO A 107 18.86 4.07 8.76
C PRO A 107 20.30 4.00 8.22
N ALA A 108 21.01 5.13 8.11
CA ALA A 108 22.41 5.15 7.68
C ALA A 108 23.38 4.56 8.72
N PHE A 109 23.02 4.54 10.01
CA PHE A 109 23.88 4.01 11.09
C PHE A 109 23.76 2.49 11.23
N LYS A 110 23.95 1.77 10.12
CA LYS A 110 23.94 0.31 10.11
C LYS A 110 25.03 -0.27 11.01
N ALA A 111 24.67 -1.27 11.81
CA ALA A 111 25.55 -1.98 12.73
C ALA A 111 25.23 -3.49 12.77
N THR A 112 26.05 -4.27 13.47
CA THR A 112 25.75 -5.67 13.82
C THR A 112 25.14 -5.72 15.21
N PHE A 113 24.18 -6.62 15.43
CA PHE A 113 23.48 -6.76 16.70
C PHE A 113 23.64 -8.18 17.26
N SER A 114 24.11 -8.28 18.50
CA SER A 114 24.15 -9.55 19.24
C SER A 114 23.12 -9.50 20.36
N ILE A 115 22.02 -10.22 20.20
CA ILE A 115 20.83 -10.11 21.06
C ILE A 115 20.80 -11.26 22.07
N LYS A 116 20.41 -10.93 23.30
CA LYS A 116 20.15 -11.90 24.38
C LYS A 116 18.83 -11.60 25.05
N ILE A 117 18.00 -12.62 25.23
CA ILE A 117 16.68 -12.48 25.84
C ILE A 117 16.57 -13.41 27.04
N GLN A 118 16.26 -12.85 28.20
CA GLN A 118 15.91 -13.61 29.40
C GLN A 118 14.39 -13.81 29.44
N ARG A 119 13.94 -15.05 29.56
CA ARG A 119 12.52 -15.41 29.55
C ARG A 119 12.21 -16.55 30.51
N GLU A 120 10.94 -16.67 30.88
CA GLU A 120 10.42 -17.86 31.54
C GLU A 120 10.46 -19.09 30.61
N ARG A 121 10.61 -20.29 31.19
CA ARG A 121 10.69 -21.55 30.44
C ARG A 121 9.47 -21.87 29.57
N LYS A 122 8.29 -21.37 29.95
CA LYS A 122 7.03 -21.61 29.23
C LYS A 122 6.91 -20.80 27.93
N HIS A 123 7.68 -19.73 27.81
CA HIS A 123 7.72 -18.91 26.61
C HIS A 123 8.86 -19.34 25.70
N LEU A 124 8.80 -18.98 24.43
CA LEU A 124 9.90 -18.98 23.49
C LEU A 124 10.37 -17.54 23.24
N ALA A 125 11.60 -17.38 22.78
CA ALA A 125 12.11 -16.11 22.26
C ALA A 125 12.48 -16.27 20.79
N LEU A 126 12.08 -15.33 19.95
CA LEU A 126 12.53 -15.18 18.57
C LEU A 126 13.29 -13.88 18.41
N SER A 127 14.21 -13.84 17.46
CA SER A 127 14.88 -12.62 17.02
C SER A 127 15.33 -12.78 15.55
N ASN A 128 16.04 -11.80 15.00
CA ASN A 128 16.53 -11.79 13.62
C ASN A 128 17.32 -13.06 13.26
N MET A 129 18.21 -13.50 14.16
CA MET A 129 19.12 -14.63 13.93
C MET A 129 18.67 -15.91 14.66
N PRO A 130 19.25 -17.09 14.35
CA PRO A 130 19.01 -18.31 15.12
C PRO A 130 19.56 -18.22 16.56
N ILE A 131 18.98 -19.03 17.45
CA ILE A 131 19.54 -19.25 18.80
C ILE A 131 20.80 -20.11 18.67
N VAL A 132 21.92 -19.62 19.19
CA VAL A 132 23.20 -20.36 19.26
C VAL A 132 23.40 -21.05 20.61
N LYS A 133 22.79 -20.53 21.68
CA LYS A 133 22.94 -21.07 23.04
C LYS A 133 21.77 -20.66 23.93
N SER A 134 21.28 -21.56 24.78
CA SER A 134 20.36 -21.25 25.88
C SER A 134 21.01 -21.60 27.22
N VAL A 135 21.03 -20.65 28.16
CA VAL A 135 21.65 -20.81 29.48
C VAL A 135 20.58 -20.76 30.57
N ASN A 136 20.52 -21.78 31.42
CA ASN A 136 19.67 -21.76 32.61
C ASN A 136 20.29 -20.84 33.67
N LEU A 137 19.64 -19.71 33.95
CA LEU A 137 20.06 -18.80 35.02
C LEU A 137 19.46 -19.20 36.37
N SER A 138 18.26 -19.76 36.36
CA SER A 138 17.55 -20.30 37.52
C SER A 138 16.59 -21.44 37.09
N PRO A 139 15.89 -22.12 38.02
CA PRO A 139 14.89 -23.12 37.66
C PRO A 139 13.73 -22.59 36.80
N TRP A 140 13.46 -21.29 36.82
CA TRP A 140 12.35 -20.64 36.09
C TRP A 140 12.80 -19.74 34.93
N LEU A 141 14.08 -19.33 34.89
CA LEU A 141 14.59 -18.34 33.93
C LEU A 141 15.67 -18.93 33.01
N VAL A 142 15.52 -18.70 31.71
CA VAL A 142 16.46 -19.08 30.64
C VAL A 142 16.91 -17.83 29.91
N GLU A 143 18.18 -17.75 29.58
CA GLU A 143 18.76 -16.72 28.71
C GLU A 143 19.11 -17.32 27.35
N ASP A 144 18.41 -16.91 26.31
CA ASP A 144 18.69 -17.29 24.93
C ASP A 144 19.68 -16.30 24.31
N HIS A 145 20.73 -16.83 23.68
CA HIS A 145 21.75 -16.08 22.95
C HIS A 145 21.51 -16.33 21.47
N PHE A 146 21.25 -15.25 20.74
CA PHE A 146 21.09 -15.29 19.28
C PHE A 146 22.45 -15.06 18.61
N ASP A 147 22.61 -15.58 17.40
CA ASP A 147 23.79 -15.27 16.59
C ASP A 147 23.87 -13.77 16.28
N THR A 148 25.05 -13.30 15.93
CA THR A 148 25.25 -11.89 15.57
C THR A 148 24.69 -11.62 14.17
N THR A 149 23.90 -10.56 14.03
CA THR A 149 23.34 -10.18 12.74
C THR A 149 24.43 -9.74 11.76
N VAL A 150 24.12 -9.77 10.47
CA VAL A 150 24.83 -8.95 9.49
C VAL A 150 24.66 -7.46 9.79
N LYS A 151 25.41 -6.61 9.07
CA LYS A 151 25.28 -5.15 9.17
C LYS A 151 23.90 -4.72 8.66
N MET A 152 23.08 -4.14 9.54
CA MET A 152 21.70 -3.72 9.24
C MET A 152 21.30 -2.48 10.04
N SER A 153 20.19 -1.85 9.68
CA SER A 153 19.66 -0.65 10.33
C SER A 153 18.94 -0.98 11.65
N THR A 154 18.82 0.00 12.56
CA THR A 154 18.17 -0.19 13.88
C THR A 154 16.70 -0.57 13.77
N TYR A 155 15.98 -0.01 12.80
CA TYR A 155 14.54 -0.26 12.61
C TYR A 155 14.21 -1.71 12.24
N LEU A 156 15.22 -2.50 11.81
CA LEU A 156 15.07 -3.92 11.44
C LEU A 156 15.35 -4.86 12.61
N VAL A 157 15.81 -4.36 13.77
CA VAL A 157 16.00 -5.19 14.95
C VAL A 157 14.64 -5.70 15.40
N ALA A 158 14.52 -7.00 15.64
CA ALA A 158 13.27 -7.58 16.12
C ALA A 158 13.49 -8.65 17.17
N PHE A 159 12.57 -8.71 18.13
CA PHE A 159 12.48 -9.80 19.09
C PHE A 159 11.05 -9.98 19.61
N ILE A 160 10.69 -11.25 19.83
CA ILE A 160 9.35 -11.65 20.29
C ILE A 160 9.51 -12.61 21.45
N VAL A 161 8.72 -12.43 22.51
CA VAL A 161 8.55 -13.40 23.60
C VAL A 161 7.08 -13.81 23.64
N SER A 162 6.82 -15.09 23.34
CA SER A 162 5.45 -15.63 23.21
C SER A 162 5.41 -17.12 23.55
N ASP A 163 4.28 -17.77 23.33
CA ASP A 163 4.07 -19.22 23.37
C ASP A 163 3.58 -19.77 22.02
N PHE A 164 4.01 -19.12 20.92
CA PHE A 164 3.67 -19.52 19.56
C PHE A 164 4.11 -20.94 19.22
N LYS A 165 3.45 -21.51 18.20
CA LYS A 165 3.90 -22.72 17.52
C LYS A 165 4.37 -22.38 16.11
N SER A 166 5.14 -23.28 15.52
CA SER A 166 5.61 -23.12 14.14
C SER A 166 5.56 -24.41 13.34
N ILE A 167 5.47 -24.21 12.03
CA ILE A 167 5.77 -25.20 10.99
C ILE A 167 6.95 -24.68 10.18
N SER A 168 7.76 -25.59 9.61
CA SER A 168 8.98 -25.21 8.89
C SER A 168 9.17 -26.01 7.61
N LYS A 169 9.84 -25.39 6.64
CA LYS A 169 10.30 -25.99 5.39
C LYS A 169 11.67 -25.41 5.04
N ILE A 170 12.42 -26.09 4.19
CA ILE A 170 13.74 -25.64 3.73
C ILE A 170 13.61 -25.27 2.26
N THR A 171 14.15 -24.11 1.86
CA THR A 171 14.19 -23.68 0.45
C THR A 171 15.14 -24.53 -0.38
N SER A 172 15.10 -24.39 -1.71
CA SER A 172 16.04 -25.08 -2.59
C SER A 172 17.51 -24.67 -2.33
N HIS A 173 17.71 -23.44 -1.84
CA HIS A 173 19.01 -22.87 -1.45
C HIS A 173 19.42 -23.17 0.00
N GLY A 174 18.62 -23.92 0.76
CA GLY A 174 18.98 -24.37 2.10
C GLY A 174 18.58 -23.45 3.26
N VAL A 175 17.81 -22.40 3.01
CA VAL A 175 17.30 -21.50 4.06
C VAL A 175 16.13 -22.16 4.78
N LYS A 176 16.15 -22.17 6.11
CA LYS A 176 15.01 -22.66 6.90
C LYS A 176 13.95 -21.58 7.03
N ILE A 177 12.77 -21.79 6.42
CA ILE A 177 11.61 -20.93 6.61
C ILE A 177 10.71 -21.51 7.69
N SER A 178 10.23 -20.66 8.61
CA SER A 178 9.23 -21.06 9.61
C SER A 178 8.10 -20.05 9.71
N VAL A 179 6.86 -20.52 9.78
CA VAL A 179 5.70 -19.67 10.06
C VAL A 179 5.28 -19.87 11.50
N TYR A 180 5.25 -18.79 12.28
CA TYR A 180 4.87 -18.76 13.68
C TYR A 180 3.48 -18.13 13.87
N THR A 181 2.67 -18.74 14.72
CA THR A 181 1.36 -18.21 15.09
C THR A 181 0.92 -18.75 16.46
N VAL A 182 -0.19 -18.23 16.99
CA VAL A 182 -0.81 -18.75 18.20
C VAL A 182 -1.15 -20.24 18.03
N PRO A 183 -1.04 -21.06 19.09
CA PRO A 183 -1.21 -22.52 18.99
C PRO A 183 -2.48 -22.99 18.29
N ASP A 184 -3.59 -22.27 18.46
CA ASP A 184 -4.92 -22.63 17.95
C ASP A 184 -5.10 -22.34 16.44
N LYS A 185 -4.16 -21.63 15.80
CA LYS A 185 -4.24 -21.24 14.38
C LYS A 185 -3.12 -21.83 13.53
N ILE A 186 -2.34 -22.76 14.07
CA ILE A 186 -1.17 -23.32 13.37
C ILE A 186 -1.53 -24.04 12.07
N ASN A 187 -2.75 -24.56 11.96
CA ASN A 187 -3.28 -25.19 10.74
C ASN A 187 -3.60 -24.21 9.60
N GLN A 188 -3.46 -22.90 9.82
CA GLN A 188 -3.67 -21.86 8.80
C GLN A 188 -2.34 -21.35 8.23
N ALA A 189 -1.22 -21.89 8.70
CA ALA A 189 0.12 -21.43 8.33
C ALA A 189 0.67 -22.09 7.05
N ASP A 190 0.10 -23.22 6.61
CA ASP A 190 0.66 -24.05 5.53
C ASP A 190 0.77 -23.29 4.20
N TYR A 191 -0.27 -22.53 3.83
CA TYR A 191 -0.25 -21.74 2.60
C TYR A 191 0.86 -20.69 2.60
N ALA A 192 1.01 -19.95 3.70
CA ALA A 192 2.07 -18.96 3.84
C ALA A 192 3.46 -19.58 3.79
N LEU A 193 3.64 -20.76 4.40
CA LEU A 193 4.92 -21.47 4.37
C LEU A 193 5.30 -21.86 2.93
N ASP A 194 4.35 -22.41 2.16
CA ASP A 194 4.59 -22.81 0.78
C ASP A 194 4.84 -21.59 -0.14
N ALA A 195 4.04 -20.52 0.02
CA ALA A 195 4.22 -19.28 -0.73
C ALA A 195 5.58 -18.65 -0.42
N ALA A 196 5.97 -18.56 0.85
CA ALA A 196 7.23 -17.96 1.27
C ALA A 196 8.45 -18.73 0.74
N VAL A 197 8.41 -20.07 0.74
CA VAL A 197 9.49 -20.89 0.15
C VAL A 197 9.63 -20.61 -1.33
N LYS A 198 8.52 -20.63 -2.08
CA LYS A 198 8.54 -20.40 -3.52
C LYS A 198 9.00 -18.99 -3.89
N LEU A 199 8.57 -17.99 -3.13
CA LEU A 199 8.94 -16.59 -3.34
C LEU A 199 10.39 -16.31 -2.97
N LEU A 200 10.91 -16.89 -1.87
CA LEU A 200 12.31 -16.70 -1.50
C LEU A 200 13.25 -17.34 -2.53
N ASP A 201 12.95 -18.56 -2.98
CA ASP A 201 13.69 -19.22 -4.08
C ASP A 201 13.67 -18.35 -5.36
N PHE A 202 12.50 -17.80 -5.71
CA PHE A 202 12.38 -16.88 -6.84
C PHE A 202 13.29 -15.65 -6.71
N TYR A 203 13.33 -15.00 -5.54
CA TYR A 203 14.14 -13.78 -5.37
C TYR A 203 15.64 -14.07 -5.41
N GLU A 204 16.10 -15.18 -4.84
CA GLU A 204 17.50 -15.61 -4.93
C GLU A 204 17.91 -15.84 -6.40
N ASP A 205 17.08 -16.54 -7.17
CA ASP A 205 17.31 -16.81 -8.60
C ASP A 205 17.23 -15.52 -9.44
N TYR A 206 16.23 -14.69 -9.17
CA TYR A 206 15.98 -13.47 -9.94
C TYR A 206 17.09 -12.45 -9.73
N PHE A 207 17.53 -12.22 -8.49
CA PHE A 207 18.60 -11.27 -8.21
C PHE A 207 20.00 -11.87 -8.36
N SER A 208 20.12 -13.20 -8.41
CA SER A 208 21.43 -13.89 -8.37
C SER A 208 22.28 -13.44 -7.17
N ILE A 209 21.59 -13.16 -6.05
CA ILE A 209 22.17 -12.76 -4.77
C ILE A 209 21.47 -13.62 -3.72
N PRO A 210 22.19 -14.51 -3.02
CA PRO A 210 21.58 -15.40 -2.04
C PRO A 210 21.06 -14.62 -0.84
N TYR A 211 20.01 -15.15 -0.22
CA TYR A 211 19.54 -14.66 1.07
C TYR A 211 20.60 -14.96 2.14
N PRO A 212 21.14 -13.95 2.85
CA PRO A 212 22.37 -14.13 3.62
C PRO A 212 22.18 -14.79 4.99
N LEU A 213 20.95 -14.95 5.48
CA LEU A 213 20.69 -15.49 6.82
C LEU A 213 20.32 -16.99 6.74
N PRO A 214 20.68 -17.79 7.76
CA PRO A 214 20.39 -19.23 7.77
C PRO A 214 18.90 -19.58 7.92
N LYS A 215 18.05 -18.61 8.27
CA LYS A 215 16.61 -18.78 8.48
C LYS A 215 15.82 -17.52 8.14
N GLN A 216 14.54 -17.69 7.81
CA GLN A 216 13.55 -16.62 7.70
C GLN A 216 12.28 -17.04 8.44
N ASP A 217 11.89 -16.28 9.46
CA ASP A 217 10.68 -16.53 10.23
C ASP A 217 9.58 -15.53 9.85
N LEU A 218 8.36 -16.02 9.65
CA LEU A 218 7.15 -15.21 9.40
C LEU A 218 6.22 -15.36 10.61
N ALA A 219 6.02 -14.30 11.39
CA ALA A 219 5.23 -14.36 12.62
C ALA A 219 3.89 -13.61 12.51
N ALA A 220 2.77 -14.33 12.67
CA ALA A 220 1.44 -13.75 12.77
C ALA A 220 1.21 -13.16 14.17
N ILE A 221 1.10 -11.84 14.25
CA ILE A 221 0.95 -11.07 15.50
C ILE A 221 -0.54 -10.72 15.70
N PRO A 222 -1.13 -11.05 16.87
CA PRO A 222 -2.55 -10.78 17.13
C PRO A 222 -2.95 -9.30 17.17
N ASP A 223 -2.02 -8.42 17.57
CA ASP A 223 -2.21 -6.96 17.59
C ASP A 223 -1.08 -6.29 16.81
N PHE A 224 -1.38 -5.77 15.61
CA PHE A 224 -0.40 -5.20 14.70
C PHE A 224 -1.01 -4.04 13.91
N GLN A 225 -0.36 -2.87 13.89
CA GLN A 225 -0.92 -1.66 13.26
C GLN A 225 -0.87 -1.73 11.73
N SER A 226 0.30 -2.03 11.17
CA SER A 226 0.50 -2.12 9.73
C SER A 226 -0.03 -3.44 9.15
N GLY A 227 0.20 -3.71 7.86
CA GLY A 227 -0.09 -5.02 7.27
C GLY A 227 0.94 -6.07 7.71
N ALA A 228 2.22 -5.71 7.55
CA ALA A 228 3.39 -6.49 7.94
C ALA A 228 4.60 -5.55 8.17
N MET A 229 5.78 -6.12 8.43
CA MET A 229 7.06 -5.44 8.66
C MET A 229 8.21 -6.41 8.38
N GLU A 230 9.24 -5.94 7.69
CA GLU A 230 10.22 -6.77 6.98
C GLU A 230 11.43 -7.23 7.83
N ASN A 231 11.33 -7.13 9.17
CA ASN A 231 12.50 -7.25 10.06
C ASN A 231 13.39 -8.45 9.66
N TRP A 232 14.69 -8.20 9.43
CA TRP A 232 15.54 -9.15 8.71
C TRP A 232 15.63 -10.50 9.42
N GLY A 233 15.09 -11.55 8.79
CA GLY A 233 15.02 -12.90 9.38
C GLY A 233 13.83 -13.15 10.31
N LEU A 234 13.06 -12.13 10.70
CA LEU A 234 11.85 -12.24 11.54
C LEU A 234 10.77 -11.25 11.08
N THR A 235 10.23 -11.48 9.89
CA THR A 235 9.12 -10.70 9.33
C THR A 235 7.85 -10.89 10.18
N THR A 236 7.13 -9.81 10.48
CA THR A 236 5.93 -9.83 11.34
C THR A 236 4.70 -9.37 10.57
N TYR A 237 3.55 -10.00 10.80
CA TYR A 237 2.34 -9.80 10.01
C TYR A 237 1.11 -9.64 10.91
N ARG A 238 0.10 -8.89 10.47
CA ARG A 238 -1.28 -9.13 10.94
C ARG A 238 -1.67 -10.58 10.64
N GLU A 239 -2.49 -11.17 11.50
CA GLU A 239 -3.02 -12.51 11.24
C GLU A 239 -3.76 -12.61 9.89
N SER A 240 -4.51 -11.58 9.50
CA SER A 240 -5.21 -11.50 8.21
C SER A 240 -4.29 -11.39 6.98
N ALA A 241 -3.00 -11.06 7.19
CA ALA A 241 -2.02 -10.91 6.13
C ALA A 241 -1.10 -12.14 5.98
N LEU A 242 -1.27 -13.17 6.82
CA LEU A 242 -0.43 -14.38 6.80
C LEU A 242 -1.23 -15.68 6.87
N LEU A 243 -2.33 -15.73 7.64
CA LEU A 243 -3.04 -16.97 7.91
C LEU A 243 -4.16 -17.21 6.90
N TYR A 244 -4.16 -18.39 6.30
CA TYR A 244 -5.14 -18.80 5.29
C TYR A 244 -5.87 -20.07 5.71
N ASP A 245 -7.20 -20.00 5.75
CA ASP A 245 -8.09 -21.14 5.96
C ASP A 245 -8.82 -21.46 4.63
N PRO A 246 -8.57 -22.63 4.00
CA PRO A 246 -9.19 -22.99 2.72
C PRO A 246 -10.71 -23.08 2.74
N GLU A 247 -11.34 -23.31 3.89
CA GLU A 247 -12.80 -23.42 4.00
C GLU A 247 -13.48 -22.05 4.22
N LYS A 248 -12.72 -21.03 4.62
CA LYS A 248 -13.29 -19.75 5.06
C LYS A 248 -12.74 -18.52 4.34
N SER A 249 -11.53 -18.59 3.82
CA SER A 249 -10.85 -17.46 3.21
C SER A 249 -11.27 -17.28 1.77
N SER A 250 -11.55 -16.03 1.37
CA SER A 250 -11.92 -15.70 0.00
C SER A 250 -10.71 -15.75 -0.94
N ALA A 251 -10.97 -15.70 -2.24
CA ALA A 251 -9.91 -15.52 -3.23
C ALA A 251 -9.13 -14.20 -3.01
N SER A 252 -9.81 -13.15 -2.55
CA SER A 252 -9.21 -11.86 -2.19
C SER A 252 -8.21 -11.99 -1.03
N SER A 253 -8.57 -12.74 0.02
CA SER A 253 -7.66 -13.02 1.13
C SER A 253 -6.43 -13.79 0.66
N LYS A 254 -6.61 -14.80 -0.19
CA LYS A 254 -5.49 -15.56 -0.76
C LYS A 254 -4.52 -14.65 -1.50
N LEU A 255 -5.04 -13.85 -2.44
CA LEU A 255 -4.26 -12.88 -3.21
C LEU A 255 -3.53 -11.89 -2.29
N GLY A 256 -4.24 -11.30 -1.32
CA GLY A 256 -3.67 -10.35 -0.37
C GLY A 256 -2.53 -10.96 0.45
N ILE A 257 -2.69 -12.18 0.96
CA ILE A 257 -1.65 -12.90 1.70
C ILE A 257 -0.43 -13.14 0.81
N THR A 258 -0.61 -13.60 -0.43
CA THR A 258 0.51 -13.82 -1.36
C THR A 258 1.28 -12.54 -1.64
N LEU A 259 0.56 -11.44 -1.89
CA LEU A 259 1.16 -10.13 -2.17
C LEU A 259 1.95 -9.61 -0.96
N VAL A 260 1.39 -9.68 0.26
CA VAL A 260 2.11 -9.21 1.46
C VAL A 260 3.34 -10.08 1.73
N ILE A 261 3.26 -11.41 1.60
CA ILE A 261 4.45 -12.27 1.72
C ILE A 261 5.50 -11.90 0.67
N ALA A 262 5.08 -11.67 -0.58
CA ALA A 262 6.00 -11.26 -1.66
C ALA A 262 6.66 -9.91 -1.35
N HIS A 263 5.91 -8.95 -0.81
CA HIS A 263 6.39 -7.63 -0.39
C HIS A 263 7.48 -7.74 0.68
N GLU A 264 7.19 -8.42 1.80
CA GLU A 264 8.14 -8.60 2.89
C GLU A 264 9.42 -9.36 2.48
N LEU A 265 9.29 -10.33 1.58
CA LEU A 265 10.44 -11.07 1.06
C LEU A 265 11.26 -10.25 0.06
N ALA A 266 10.64 -9.35 -0.72
CA ALA A 266 11.36 -8.41 -1.58
C ALA A 266 12.23 -7.44 -0.75
N HIS A 267 11.71 -7.00 0.39
CA HIS A 267 12.44 -6.12 1.31
C HIS A 267 13.74 -6.71 1.85
N GLN A 268 13.89 -8.03 1.83
CA GLN A 268 15.16 -8.66 2.23
C GLN A 268 16.33 -8.21 1.32
N TRP A 269 16.03 -7.77 0.09
CA TRP A 269 16.97 -7.08 -0.81
C TRP A 269 16.75 -5.56 -0.83
N PHE A 270 15.52 -5.10 -1.05
CA PHE A 270 15.14 -3.67 -1.14
C PHE A 270 14.62 -3.13 0.20
N GLY A 271 15.55 -2.85 1.10
CA GLY A 271 15.30 -2.29 2.41
C GLY A 271 16.29 -2.83 3.43
N ASN A 272 16.52 -4.14 3.45
CA ASN A 272 17.42 -4.78 4.40
C ASN A 272 18.87 -4.78 3.89
N LEU A 273 19.12 -5.47 2.77
CA LEU A 273 20.44 -5.56 2.15
C LEU A 273 20.91 -4.17 1.68
N VAL A 274 20.07 -3.48 0.90
CA VAL A 274 20.29 -2.10 0.46
C VAL A 274 19.17 -1.25 1.04
N THR A 275 19.51 -0.23 1.81
CA THR A 275 18.53 0.65 2.48
C THR A 275 18.64 2.06 1.91
N MET A 276 17.57 2.86 1.89
CA MET A 276 17.70 4.30 1.69
C MET A 276 18.66 4.92 2.73
N GLU A 277 19.37 5.99 2.35
CA GLU A 277 20.24 6.74 3.29
C GLU A 277 19.42 7.48 4.34
N TRP A 278 18.30 8.05 3.93
CA TRP A 278 17.35 8.74 4.79
C TRP A 278 15.92 8.57 4.25
N TRP A 279 14.93 8.86 5.10
CA TRP A 279 13.51 8.64 4.84
C TRP A 279 12.93 9.45 3.69
N ASN A 280 13.62 10.50 3.22
CA ASN A 280 13.22 11.24 2.01
C ASN A 280 13.16 10.33 0.76
N ASP A 281 13.96 9.26 0.74
CA ASP A 281 14.02 8.28 -0.34
C ASP A 281 13.39 6.93 0.07
N LEU A 282 12.42 6.92 1.01
CA LEU A 282 11.73 5.71 1.47
C LEU A 282 11.18 4.85 0.32
N TRP A 283 10.77 5.47 -0.78
CA TRP A 283 10.28 4.77 -1.98
C TRP A 283 11.31 3.80 -2.60
N LEU A 284 12.62 3.96 -2.33
CA LEU A 284 13.65 2.99 -2.75
C LEU A 284 13.47 1.62 -2.07
N ASN A 285 12.85 1.60 -0.90
CA ASN A 285 12.38 0.38 -0.27
C ASN A 285 10.97 0.06 -0.77
N GLU A 286 10.02 0.97 -0.52
CA GLU A 286 8.58 0.67 -0.59
C GLU A 286 8.02 0.60 -2.00
N GLY A 287 8.49 1.49 -2.88
CA GLY A 287 8.15 1.45 -4.31
C GLY A 287 8.70 0.19 -4.97
N PHE A 288 9.89 -0.25 -4.56
CA PHE A 288 10.50 -1.49 -5.06
C PHE A 288 9.83 -2.74 -4.52
N ALA A 289 9.56 -2.84 -3.22
CA ALA A 289 8.85 -3.99 -2.66
C ALA A 289 7.46 -4.13 -3.28
N ARG A 290 6.73 -3.01 -3.42
CA ARG A 290 5.45 -2.97 -4.14
C ARG A 290 5.56 -3.38 -5.60
N PHE A 291 6.61 -2.95 -6.30
CA PHE A 291 6.84 -3.34 -7.69
C PHE A 291 7.20 -4.84 -7.81
N MET A 292 7.98 -5.36 -6.87
CA MET A 292 8.37 -6.76 -6.88
C MET A 292 7.20 -7.69 -6.58
N GLU A 293 6.14 -7.25 -5.90
CA GLU A 293 4.87 -8.01 -5.82
C GLU A 293 4.34 -8.39 -7.21
N LEU A 294 4.30 -7.42 -8.15
CA LEU A 294 3.86 -7.65 -9.52
C LEU A 294 4.76 -8.66 -10.22
N VAL A 295 6.08 -8.48 -10.13
CA VAL A 295 7.06 -9.32 -10.84
C VAL A 295 7.12 -10.73 -10.28
N SER A 296 7.16 -10.90 -8.95
CA SER A 296 7.33 -12.21 -8.33
C SER A 296 6.06 -13.03 -8.38
N VAL A 297 4.88 -12.42 -8.15
CA VAL A 297 3.62 -13.15 -8.07
C VAL A 297 3.11 -13.50 -9.47
N SER A 298 3.34 -12.68 -10.49
CA SER A 298 3.04 -13.04 -11.90
C SER A 298 3.78 -14.29 -12.36
N ILE A 299 5.00 -14.54 -11.83
CA ILE A 299 5.81 -15.71 -12.17
C ILE A 299 5.52 -16.89 -11.25
N THR A 300 5.44 -16.65 -9.94
CA THR A 300 5.26 -17.73 -8.95
C THR A 300 3.82 -18.19 -8.81
N HIS A 301 2.84 -17.34 -9.06
CA HIS A 301 1.40 -17.65 -8.93
C HIS A 301 0.60 -16.99 -10.07
N PRO A 302 0.87 -17.36 -11.34
CA PRO A 302 0.21 -16.76 -12.50
C PRO A 302 -1.31 -16.92 -12.48
N GLU A 303 -1.84 -17.90 -11.73
CA GLU A 303 -3.28 -18.11 -11.55
C GLU A 303 -3.97 -16.97 -10.78
N LEU A 304 -3.22 -16.11 -10.07
CA LEU A 304 -3.74 -15.01 -9.29
C LEU A 304 -3.98 -13.71 -10.10
N ARG A 305 -3.46 -13.62 -11.34
CA ARG A 305 -3.62 -12.46 -12.24
C ARG A 305 -3.40 -11.10 -11.55
N VAL A 306 -2.20 -10.90 -11.01
CA VAL A 306 -1.85 -9.72 -10.20
C VAL A 306 -1.79 -8.41 -10.98
N GLU A 307 -1.69 -8.49 -12.30
CA GLU A 307 -1.65 -7.34 -13.21
C GLU A 307 -2.93 -6.50 -13.09
N ASP A 308 -4.09 -7.16 -13.00
CA ASP A 308 -5.40 -6.53 -12.79
C ASP A 308 -5.37 -5.67 -11.51
N TYR A 309 -4.84 -6.24 -10.41
CA TYR A 309 -4.74 -5.57 -9.13
C TYR A 309 -3.77 -4.38 -9.16
N PHE A 310 -2.62 -4.53 -9.83
CA PHE A 310 -1.61 -3.50 -9.95
C PHE A 310 -2.16 -2.25 -10.66
N LEU A 311 -2.88 -2.44 -11.76
CA LEU A 311 -3.51 -1.36 -12.51
C LEU A 311 -4.44 -0.51 -11.64
N ARG A 312 -5.32 -1.16 -10.87
CA ARG A 312 -6.25 -0.48 -9.96
C ARG A 312 -5.51 0.37 -8.91
N ARG A 313 -4.36 -0.10 -8.43
CA ARG A 313 -3.52 0.64 -7.47
C ARG A 313 -2.96 1.92 -8.12
N CYS A 314 -2.47 1.85 -9.36
CA CYS A 314 -1.98 3.05 -10.07
C CYS A 314 -3.04 4.15 -10.20
N PHE A 315 -4.29 3.81 -10.53
CA PHE A 315 -5.40 4.78 -10.54
C PHE A 315 -5.67 5.39 -9.14
N GLY A 316 -5.59 4.57 -8.08
CA GLY A 316 -5.71 5.04 -6.71
C GLY A 316 -4.62 6.05 -6.32
N ALA A 317 -3.37 5.83 -6.76
CA ALA A 317 -2.29 6.79 -6.56
C ALA A 317 -2.52 8.09 -7.33
N MET A 318 -2.96 8.01 -8.59
CA MET A 318 -3.29 9.20 -9.38
C MET A 318 -4.39 10.05 -8.74
N ALA A 319 -5.34 9.45 -8.03
CA ALA A 319 -6.39 10.20 -7.35
C ALA A 319 -5.84 11.14 -6.25
N VAL A 320 -4.79 10.72 -5.53
CA VAL A 320 -4.08 11.53 -4.53
C VAL A 320 -3.08 12.47 -5.22
N ASP A 321 -2.34 11.97 -6.20
CA ASP A 321 -1.26 12.72 -6.85
C ASP A 321 -1.74 13.87 -7.75
N ALA A 322 -3.03 13.84 -8.11
CA ALA A 322 -3.70 14.95 -8.80
C ALA A 322 -4.07 16.14 -7.90
N LEU A 323 -3.90 16.01 -6.58
CA LEU A 323 -4.14 17.08 -5.62
C LEU A 323 -2.90 17.95 -5.47
N ASN A 324 -3.07 19.25 -5.23
CA ASN A 324 -1.95 20.15 -5.02
C ASN A 324 -1.21 19.84 -3.70
N SER A 325 -1.91 19.25 -2.73
CA SER A 325 -1.37 18.72 -1.45
C SER A 325 -0.57 17.42 -1.59
N SER A 326 -0.40 16.87 -2.81
CA SER A 326 0.56 15.79 -3.07
C SER A 326 2.02 16.24 -2.84
N HIS A 327 2.97 15.31 -2.98
CA HIS A 327 4.41 15.57 -2.94
C HIS A 327 5.17 14.82 -4.04
N PRO A 328 6.39 15.25 -4.36
CA PRO A 328 7.32 14.41 -5.12
C PRO A 328 7.59 13.10 -4.38
N ILE A 329 7.90 12.04 -5.14
CA ILE A 329 8.22 10.73 -4.57
C ILE A 329 9.41 10.81 -3.61
N SER A 330 10.43 11.60 -3.97
CA SER A 330 11.52 11.95 -3.07
C SER A 330 11.35 13.39 -2.58
N THR A 331 11.10 13.56 -1.29
CA THR A 331 10.88 14.86 -0.66
C THR A 331 11.53 14.92 0.72
N PRO A 332 12.10 16.07 1.14
CA PRO A 332 12.71 16.20 2.47
C PRO A 332 11.69 15.97 3.59
N VAL A 333 12.13 15.29 4.65
CA VAL A 333 11.42 15.08 5.92
C VAL A 333 12.42 15.08 7.06
N GLU A 334 12.04 15.56 8.24
CA GLU A 334 12.93 15.64 9.40
C GLU A 334 12.33 14.98 10.65
N ASP A 335 11.10 15.35 11.04
CA ASP A 335 10.51 14.88 12.29
C ASP A 335 9.74 13.55 12.12
N PRO A 336 9.52 12.77 13.21
CA PRO A 336 8.88 11.45 13.11
C PRO A 336 7.49 11.45 12.46
N ALA A 337 6.70 12.52 12.60
CA ALA A 337 5.38 12.59 11.98
C ALA A 337 5.51 12.79 10.47
N GLU A 338 6.41 13.66 10.02
CA GLU A 338 6.72 13.85 8.59
C GLU A 338 7.27 12.56 7.97
N ILE A 339 8.13 11.83 8.70
CA ILE A 339 8.65 10.53 8.27
C ILE A 339 7.51 9.52 8.12
N LEU A 340 6.59 9.46 9.08
CA LEU A 340 5.41 8.58 8.99
C LEU A 340 4.50 8.94 7.80
N GLU A 341 4.40 10.22 7.43
CA GLU A 341 3.63 10.65 6.26
C GLU A 341 4.23 10.19 4.92
N MET A 342 5.51 9.79 4.89
CA MET A 342 6.10 9.18 3.69
C MET A 342 5.58 7.77 3.43
N PHE A 343 4.96 7.11 4.41
CA PHE A 343 4.36 5.78 4.25
C PHE A 343 2.95 5.86 3.63
N ASP A 344 2.91 6.33 2.38
CA ASP A 344 1.68 6.71 1.69
C ASP A 344 1.55 6.11 0.26
N ASN A 345 0.47 6.44 -0.45
CA ASN A 345 0.28 5.92 -1.81
C ASN A 345 1.32 6.47 -2.81
N VAL A 346 1.97 7.61 -2.54
CA VAL A 346 3.01 8.15 -3.42
C VAL A 346 4.27 7.28 -3.33
N SER A 347 4.83 7.06 -2.13
CA SER A 347 6.05 6.26 -1.97
C SER A 347 5.87 4.81 -2.43
N TYR A 348 4.75 4.18 -2.06
CA TYR A 348 4.47 2.79 -2.41
C TYR A 348 4.01 2.63 -3.86
N THR A 349 2.89 3.29 -4.19
CA THR A 349 2.15 2.95 -5.41
C THR A 349 2.62 3.78 -6.60
N LYS A 350 2.80 5.10 -6.47
CA LYS A 350 3.40 5.87 -7.57
C LYS A 350 4.82 5.38 -7.85
N GLY A 351 5.61 5.11 -6.80
CA GLY A 351 6.94 4.48 -6.90
C GLY A 351 6.92 3.20 -7.76
N SER A 352 6.00 2.27 -7.49
CA SER A 352 5.91 1.03 -8.26
C SER A 352 5.42 1.23 -9.71
N CYS A 353 4.46 2.14 -9.94
CA CYS A 353 3.96 2.46 -11.28
C CYS A 353 5.05 3.05 -12.18
N ILE A 354 5.89 3.96 -11.65
CA ILE A 354 7.00 4.53 -12.44
C ILE A 354 8.13 3.52 -12.69
N LEU A 355 8.34 2.55 -11.78
CA LEU A 355 9.27 1.44 -12.00
C LEU A 355 8.76 0.49 -13.09
N ASN A 356 7.47 0.20 -13.12
CA ASN A 356 6.86 -0.57 -14.20
C ASN A 356 6.98 0.16 -15.54
N MET A 357 6.67 1.45 -15.59
CA MET A 357 6.87 2.29 -16.77
C MET A 357 8.32 2.27 -17.27
N LEU A 358 9.28 2.38 -16.34
CA LEU A 358 10.71 2.31 -16.69
C LEU A 358 11.11 0.92 -17.19
N ARG A 359 10.62 -0.17 -16.57
CA ARG A 359 10.84 -1.54 -17.04
C ARG A 359 10.32 -1.73 -18.47
N GLU A 360 9.13 -1.23 -18.75
CA GLU A 360 8.54 -1.31 -20.09
C GLU A 360 9.31 -0.49 -21.12
N TYR A 361 9.91 0.63 -20.70
CA TYR A 361 10.75 1.46 -21.56
C TYR A 361 12.13 0.84 -21.83
N LEU A 362 12.80 0.31 -20.80
CA LEU A 362 14.14 -0.29 -20.92
C LEU A 362 14.15 -1.72 -21.44
N THR A 363 13.01 -2.41 -21.39
CA THR A 363 12.84 -3.88 -21.42
C THR A 363 13.18 -4.57 -20.09
N ALA A 364 12.52 -5.69 -19.83
CA ALA A 364 12.65 -6.45 -18.60
C ALA A 364 14.09 -6.92 -18.31
N ASP A 365 14.83 -7.35 -19.33
CA ASP A 365 16.20 -7.88 -19.16
C ASP A 365 17.20 -6.80 -18.77
N VAL A 366 17.13 -5.63 -19.42
CA VAL A 366 17.99 -4.49 -19.11
C VAL A 366 17.68 -3.93 -17.73
N PHE A 367 16.40 -3.79 -17.41
CA PHE A 367 15.95 -3.34 -16.10
C PHE A 367 16.43 -4.29 -14.99
N LYS A 368 16.26 -5.61 -15.18
CA LYS A 368 16.75 -6.64 -14.25
C LYS A 368 18.26 -6.56 -14.05
N ALA A 369 19.03 -6.43 -15.12
CA ALA A 369 20.49 -6.29 -15.04
C ALA A 369 20.92 -5.06 -14.22
N GLY A 370 20.20 -3.93 -14.39
CA GLY A 370 20.39 -2.72 -13.60
C GLY A 370 20.14 -2.93 -12.11
N LEU A 371 19.06 -3.64 -11.75
CA LEU A 371 18.75 -3.99 -10.36
C LEU A 371 19.81 -4.89 -9.74
N VAL A 372 20.25 -5.93 -10.44
CA VAL A 372 21.30 -6.83 -9.94
C VAL A 372 22.59 -6.06 -9.68
N TYR A 373 23.01 -5.20 -10.62
CA TYR A 373 24.18 -4.36 -10.44
C TYR A 373 24.05 -3.41 -9.24
N TYR A 374 22.90 -2.76 -9.09
CA TYR A 374 22.58 -1.89 -7.95
C TYR A 374 22.69 -2.64 -6.62
N LEU A 375 21.99 -3.78 -6.48
CA LEU A 375 21.98 -4.57 -5.26
C LEU A 375 23.38 -5.11 -4.90
N GLN A 376 24.15 -5.59 -5.89
CA GLN A 376 25.52 -6.06 -5.66
C GLN A 376 26.45 -4.93 -5.22
N LYS A 377 26.36 -3.75 -5.84
CA LYS A 377 27.23 -2.61 -5.55
C LYS A 377 27.00 -2.04 -4.15
N TYR A 378 25.74 -1.96 -3.71
CA TYR A 378 25.36 -1.29 -2.47
C TYR A 378 24.97 -2.26 -1.33
N SER A 379 25.26 -3.56 -1.48
CA SER A 379 25.01 -4.57 -0.44
C SER A 379 25.59 -4.16 0.93
N TYR A 380 24.76 -4.24 1.96
CA TYR A 380 25.04 -3.84 3.36
C TYR A 380 25.33 -2.34 3.56
N GLN A 381 24.94 -1.51 2.60
CA GLN A 381 25.12 -0.06 2.61
C GLN A 381 23.77 0.65 2.42
N ASN A 382 23.86 1.96 2.23
CA ASN A 382 22.73 2.85 2.01
C ASN A 382 22.85 3.54 0.65
N THR A 383 21.72 4.07 0.15
CA THR A 383 21.60 4.63 -1.20
C THR A 383 20.67 5.83 -1.25
N LYS A 384 20.88 6.69 -2.26
CA LYS A 384 19.98 7.79 -2.63
C LYS A 384 19.37 7.55 -4.00
N ASN A 385 18.39 8.37 -4.38
CA ASN A 385 17.80 8.33 -5.72
C ASN A 385 18.82 8.26 -6.86
N GLU A 386 19.87 9.07 -6.79
CA GLU A 386 20.88 9.11 -7.86
C GLU A 386 21.68 7.81 -7.99
N ASP A 387 21.89 7.05 -6.91
CA ASP A 387 22.63 5.79 -6.93
C ASP A 387 21.90 4.72 -7.77
N LEU A 388 20.57 4.69 -7.67
CA LEU A 388 19.72 3.82 -8.49
C LEU A 388 19.80 4.20 -9.96
N TRP A 389 19.60 5.49 -10.28
CA TRP A 389 19.60 5.94 -11.68
C TRP A 389 20.97 5.78 -12.32
N ASN A 390 22.05 6.04 -11.60
CA ASN A 390 23.40 5.77 -12.07
C ASN A 390 23.62 4.27 -12.38
N SER A 391 23.04 3.38 -11.57
CA SER A 391 23.11 1.93 -11.78
C SER A 391 22.33 1.49 -13.01
N MET A 392 21.13 2.03 -13.21
CA MET A 392 20.28 1.76 -14.38
C MET A 392 20.91 2.27 -15.69
N THR A 393 21.45 3.49 -15.69
CA THR A 393 22.16 4.05 -16.86
C THR A 393 23.37 3.20 -17.24
N ASN A 394 24.16 2.72 -16.26
CA ASN A 394 25.34 1.90 -16.51
C ASN A 394 25.01 0.49 -17.04
N ALA A 395 23.96 -0.14 -16.53
CA ALA A 395 23.54 -1.47 -16.98
C ALA A 395 22.88 -1.44 -18.37
N SER A 396 22.28 -0.31 -18.73
CA SER A 396 21.73 -0.08 -20.06
C SER A 396 22.79 0.04 -21.16
N CYS A 397 24.07 0.14 -20.81
CA CYS A 397 25.18 0.03 -21.76
C CYS A 397 25.69 -1.44 -21.84
N PRO A 398 25.58 -2.12 -23.00
CA PRO A 398 25.97 -3.53 -23.14
C PRO A 398 27.47 -3.83 -22.94
N CYS A 399 28.33 -2.81 -22.78
CA CYS A 399 29.78 -3.00 -22.66
C CYS A 399 30.22 -3.47 -21.26
N SER A 400 29.39 -3.31 -20.22
CA SER A 400 29.74 -3.68 -18.84
C SER A 400 29.63 -5.19 -18.55
N LEU A 401 28.95 -5.95 -19.41
CA LEU A 401 28.70 -7.39 -19.24
C LEU A 401 29.71 -8.29 -19.99
N PHE A 402 30.64 -7.73 -20.78
CA PHE A 402 31.61 -8.50 -21.57
C PHE A 402 33.07 -8.03 -21.34
N PRO A 403 34.02 -8.93 -20.98
CA PRO A 403 35.40 -8.57 -20.60
C PRO A 403 36.29 -7.93 -21.69
N PHE A 404 35.82 -7.78 -22.94
CA PHE A 404 36.65 -7.41 -24.09
C PHE A 404 36.36 -6.02 -24.69
N CYS A 405 35.53 -5.19 -24.05
CA CYS A 405 35.32 -3.80 -24.47
C CYS A 405 36.22 -2.85 -23.66
N HIS A 406 37.21 -2.24 -24.32
CA HIS A 406 37.98 -1.14 -23.74
C HIS A 406 37.13 0.13 -23.65
N SER A 407 37.01 0.72 -22.46
CA SER A 407 36.48 2.07 -22.30
C SER A 407 37.54 3.08 -22.77
N ASP A 408 37.19 3.94 -23.73
CA ASP A 408 37.94 5.17 -23.93
C ASP A 408 37.63 6.14 -22.78
N ARG A 409 38.62 6.95 -22.41
CA ARG A 409 38.67 7.86 -21.24
C ARG A 409 37.52 8.87 -21.08
N ASN A 410 36.53 8.87 -21.97
CA ASN A 410 35.40 9.80 -21.98
C ASN A 410 34.03 9.15 -21.73
N GLY A 411 33.93 7.85 -21.44
CA GLY A 411 32.66 7.24 -21.00
C GLY A 411 31.56 7.11 -22.06
N PHE A 412 31.91 7.03 -23.35
CA PHE A 412 30.93 6.87 -24.45
C PHE A 412 30.89 5.43 -24.99
N CYS A 413 29.67 4.89 -25.15
CA CYS A 413 29.42 3.52 -25.65
C CYS A 413 29.20 3.49 -27.18
N ARG A 414 29.84 2.53 -27.89
CA ARG A 414 29.66 2.29 -29.35
C ARG A 414 29.51 0.78 -29.60
N ARG A 415 28.43 0.32 -30.26
CA ARG A 415 28.18 -1.11 -30.53
C ARG A 415 28.57 -1.52 -31.95
N GLN A 416 29.20 -2.69 -32.10
CA GLN A 416 29.23 -3.50 -33.33
C GLN A 416 28.24 -4.68 -33.17
N GLN A 417 27.26 -4.73 -34.08
CA GLN A 417 26.32 -5.83 -34.41
C GLN A 417 25.80 -6.76 -33.29
N SER A 418 24.50 -6.62 -32.97
CA SER A 418 23.65 -7.74 -32.56
C SER A 418 22.16 -7.39 -32.76
N SER A 419 21.38 -8.39 -33.17
CA SER A 419 19.95 -8.36 -33.50
C SER A 419 19.06 -8.37 -32.24
N SER A 420 19.08 -7.31 -31.44
CA SER A 420 18.13 -7.12 -30.34
C SER A 420 16.95 -6.27 -30.76
N THR A 421 15.74 -6.64 -30.36
CA THR A 421 14.45 -5.89 -30.46
C THR A 421 14.42 -4.57 -29.66
N ALA A 422 15.56 -4.11 -29.15
CA ALA A 422 15.68 -2.85 -28.43
C ALA A 422 15.56 -1.68 -29.42
N HIS A 423 14.63 -0.75 -29.14
CA HIS A 423 14.31 0.42 -29.96
C HIS A 423 15.43 1.50 -30.00
N TRP A 424 16.50 1.32 -29.22
CA TRP A 424 17.65 2.23 -29.26
C TRP A 424 18.33 2.16 -30.63
N THR A 425 18.13 3.20 -31.44
CA THR A 425 18.89 3.34 -32.69
C THR A 425 20.36 3.59 -32.35
N GLN A 426 21.24 3.17 -33.25
CA GLN A 426 22.70 3.24 -33.07
C GLN A 426 23.16 4.72 -33.00
N GLY A 427 23.09 5.35 -31.83
CA GLY A 427 23.47 6.75 -31.60
C GLY A 427 22.73 7.48 -30.46
N GLU A 428 21.62 6.93 -29.93
CA GLU A 428 20.89 7.54 -28.82
C GLU A 428 21.56 7.25 -27.47
N ASN A 429 21.98 8.31 -26.76
CA ASN A 429 22.45 8.21 -25.39
C ASN A 429 21.25 8.12 -24.46
N LEU A 430 21.02 6.94 -23.88
CA LEU A 430 19.97 6.74 -22.89
C LEU A 430 20.37 7.39 -21.56
N ASP A 431 19.76 8.51 -21.22
CA ASP A 431 19.91 9.15 -19.91
C ASP A 431 18.69 8.82 -19.02
N VAL A 432 18.77 7.67 -18.34
CA VAL A 432 17.71 7.22 -17.41
C VAL A 432 17.55 8.22 -16.27
N ARG A 433 18.65 8.84 -15.81
CA ARG A 433 18.60 9.82 -14.72
C ARG A 433 17.80 11.05 -15.14
N ALA A 434 18.12 11.65 -16.29
CA ALA A 434 17.39 12.83 -16.77
C ALA A 434 15.89 12.56 -16.91
N MET A 435 15.50 11.35 -17.35
CA MET A 435 14.09 10.96 -17.39
C MET A 435 13.50 10.78 -15.99
N MET A 436 14.11 9.96 -15.15
CA MET A 436 13.51 9.56 -13.87
C MET A 436 13.58 10.62 -12.77
N ASP A 437 14.50 11.58 -12.87
CA ASP A 437 14.50 12.78 -12.03
C ASP A 437 13.20 13.58 -12.24
N THR A 438 12.66 13.64 -13.48
CA THR A 438 11.37 14.29 -13.75
C THR A 438 10.20 13.60 -13.06
N TRP A 439 10.27 12.28 -12.83
CA TRP A 439 9.21 11.48 -12.22
C TRP A 439 9.32 11.39 -10.69
N THR A 440 10.51 11.58 -10.13
CA THR A 440 10.75 11.44 -8.69
C THR A 440 10.83 12.76 -7.94
N LEU A 441 11.30 13.83 -8.58
CA LEU A 441 11.51 15.15 -7.96
C LEU A 441 10.38 16.15 -8.25
N GLN A 442 9.42 15.78 -9.11
CA GLN A 442 8.20 16.56 -9.35
C GLN A 442 6.98 15.81 -8.80
N LYS A 443 6.07 16.53 -8.13
CA LYS A 443 4.76 15.99 -7.74
C LYS A 443 3.83 15.91 -8.95
N GLY A 444 2.76 15.12 -8.84
CA GLY A 444 1.78 14.99 -9.91
C GLY A 444 2.27 14.18 -11.11
N PHE A 445 1.46 14.21 -12.17
CA PHE A 445 1.68 13.49 -13.41
C PHE A 445 1.17 14.29 -14.62
N PRO A 446 1.65 13.99 -15.84
CA PRO A 446 1.23 14.73 -17.03
C PRO A 446 -0.11 14.25 -17.60
N LEU A 447 -0.87 15.21 -18.11
CA LEU A 447 -1.90 15.02 -19.12
C LEU A 447 -1.26 15.18 -20.51
N VAL A 448 -1.46 14.19 -21.38
CA VAL A 448 -1.04 14.22 -22.79
C VAL A 448 -2.27 14.46 -23.66
N THR A 449 -2.31 15.62 -24.32
CA THR A 449 -3.33 15.97 -25.31
C THR A 449 -2.88 15.53 -26.70
N VAL A 450 -3.76 14.84 -27.41
CA VAL A 450 -3.55 14.24 -28.72
C VAL A 450 -4.52 14.89 -29.72
N THR A 451 -3.98 15.47 -30.79
CA THR A 451 -4.76 16.06 -31.89
C THR A 451 -4.32 15.43 -33.21
N VAL A 452 -5.22 14.68 -33.85
CA VAL A 452 -4.94 13.98 -35.11
C VAL A 452 -5.37 14.84 -36.30
N ARG A 453 -4.49 15.01 -37.30
CA ARG A 453 -4.74 15.74 -38.55
C ARG A 453 -4.24 14.93 -39.75
N GLY A 454 -5.10 14.08 -40.30
CA GLY A 454 -4.70 13.10 -41.31
C GLY A 454 -3.67 12.14 -40.71
N LYS A 455 -2.43 12.20 -41.18
CA LYS A 455 -1.32 11.37 -40.66
C LYS A 455 -0.54 12.03 -39.52
N ASP A 456 -0.73 13.32 -39.29
CA ASP A 456 0.03 14.07 -38.29
C ASP A 456 -0.67 13.97 -36.93
N VAL A 457 0.01 13.37 -35.96
CA VAL A 457 -0.46 13.24 -34.57
C VAL A 457 0.29 14.24 -33.72
N HIS A 458 -0.35 15.37 -33.43
CA HIS A 458 0.21 16.40 -32.56
C HIS A 458 0.02 16.00 -31.10
N LEU A 459 1.09 16.18 -30.32
CA LEU A 459 1.13 15.86 -28.89
C LEU A 459 1.44 17.11 -28.10
N GLN A 460 0.76 17.30 -26.98
CA GLN A 460 1.07 18.34 -26.00
C GLN A 460 0.99 17.77 -24.59
N GLN A 461 1.97 18.07 -23.73
CA GLN A 461 1.92 17.69 -22.32
C GLN A 461 1.68 18.90 -21.42
N GLU A 462 0.87 18.71 -20.38
CA GLU A 462 0.63 19.66 -19.29
C GLU A 462 0.52 18.93 -17.95
N HIS A 463 0.74 19.61 -16.83
CA HIS A 463 0.56 19.01 -15.50
C HIS A 463 -0.93 18.81 -15.22
N TYR A 464 -1.34 17.57 -14.90
CA TYR A 464 -2.70 17.26 -14.47
C TYR A 464 -2.90 17.65 -13.01
N VAL A 465 -3.85 18.55 -12.75
CA VAL A 465 -4.27 18.95 -11.40
C VAL A 465 -5.80 19.00 -11.38
N LYS A 466 -6.42 18.53 -10.29
CA LYS A 466 -7.87 18.66 -10.09
C LYS A 466 -8.25 20.12 -9.77
N GLY A 467 -9.36 20.60 -10.35
CA GLY A 467 -9.89 21.95 -10.12
C GLY A 467 -9.31 23.04 -11.04
N ALA A 468 -9.88 24.24 -10.97
CA ALA A 468 -9.67 25.31 -11.97
C ALA A 468 -8.33 26.09 -11.87
N ASP A 469 -7.51 25.88 -10.84
CA ASP A 469 -6.31 26.69 -10.62
C ASP A 469 -5.09 26.18 -11.41
N SER A 470 -5.19 26.29 -12.73
CA SER A 470 -4.15 25.95 -13.71
C SER A 470 -2.96 26.94 -13.73
N SER A 471 -2.97 27.96 -12.87
CA SER A 471 -2.02 29.07 -12.89
C SER A 471 -0.57 28.67 -12.50
N SER A 472 -0.36 27.47 -11.94
CA SER A 472 0.94 26.97 -11.46
C SER A 472 1.64 25.95 -12.39
N SER A 473 1.06 25.61 -13.54
CA SER A 473 1.55 24.52 -14.42
C SER A 473 2.71 24.90 -15.34
N ALA A 474 3.15 26.16 -15.35
CA ALA A 474 4.18 26.67 -16.26
C ALA A 474 5.59 26.08 -16.02
N GLY A 475 5.86 25.40 -14.90
CA GLY A 475 7.18 24.85 -14.55
C GLY A 475 7.39 23.36 -14.84
N TYR A 476 6.33 22.58 -15.01
CA TYR A 476 6.43 21.12 -15.07
C TYR A 476 6.69 20.60 -16.47
N LEU A 477 7.57 19.61 -16.58
CA LEU A 477 7.88 18.89 -17.80
C LEU A 477 8.36 17.48 -17.46
N TRP A 478 7.85 16.47 -18.16
CA TRP A 478 8.27 15.08 -18.00
C TRP A 478 8.88 14.54 -19.28
N HIS A 479 9.81 13.60 -19.12
CA HIS A 479 10.23 12.72 -20.21
C HIS A 479 9.30 11.51 -20.22
N ILE A 480 8.33 11.51 -21.13
CA ILE A 480 7.22 10.56 -21.14
C ILE A 480 7.48 9.47 -22.19
N PRO A 481 7.61 8.20 -21.79
CA PRO A 481 7.77 7.09 -22.73
C PRO A 481 6.38 6.69 -23.26
N LEU A 482 5.90 7.44 -24.25
CA LEU A 482 4.59 7.20 -24.84
C LEU A 482 4.56 5.85 -25.55
N THR A 483 3.41 5.17 -25.44
CA THR A 483 3.08 3.97 -26.20
C THR A 483 1.75 4.17 -26.90
N TYR A 484 1.57 3.62 -28.10
CA TYR A 484 0.29 3.68 -28.79
C TYR A 484 0.04 2.50 -29.74
N ILE A 485 -1.23 2.23 -30.00
CA ILE A 485 -1.76 1.34 -31.04
C ILE A 485 -2.80 2.09 -31.87
N THR A 486 -3.16 1.55 -33.03
CA THR A 486 -4.08 2.20 -33.98
C THR A 486 -5.07 1.20 -34.56
N SER A 487 -6.10 1.70 -35.26
CA SER A 487 -7.05 0.85 -35.97
C SER A 487 -6.43 -0.07 -37.03
N GLN A 488 -5.24 0.26 -37.54
CA GLN A 488 -4.52 -0.52 -38.56
C GLN A 488 -3.41 -1.41 -37.99
N SER A 489 -2.99 -1.20 -36.75
CA SER A 489 -1.91 -1.97 -36.13
C SER A 489 -2.07 -2.09 -34.61
N ASP A 490 -2.09 -3.34 -34.17
CA ASP A 490 -2.06 -3.77 -32.76
C ASP A 490 -0.63 -3.80 -32.18
N SER A 491 0.39 -3.59 -33.01
CA SER A 491 1.78 -3.57 -32.56
C SER A 491 2.07 -2.30 -31.75
N VAL A 492 2.57 -2.48 -30.53
CA VAL A 492 2.86 -1.37 -29.61
C VAL A 492 3.98 -0.50 -30.16
N GLN A 493 3.62 0.70 -30.63
CA GLN A 493 4.55 1.73 -31.05
C GLN A 493 5.03 2.52 -29.83
N ARG A 494 6.24 3.09 -29.89
CA ARG A 494 6.90 3.78 -28.77
C ARG A 494 7.45 5.13 -29.22
N PHE A 495 7.31 6.14 -28.38
CA PHE A 495 7.81 7.49 -28.64
C PHE A 495 8.21 8.18 -27.33
N LEU A 496 9.45 8.67 -27.22
CA LEU A 496 9.88 9.40 -26.03
C LEU A 496 9.62 10.90 -26.22
N MET A 497 8.60 11.42 -25.54
CA MET A 497 8.29 12.85 -25.53
C MET A 497 9.13 13.55 -24.47
N THR A 498 10.02 14.45 -24.89
CA THR A 498 10.91 15.23 -23.98
C THR A 498 10.62 16.73 -23.98
N THR A 499 9.77 17.19 -24.89
CA THR A 499 9.38 18.59 -25.07
C THR A 499 7.92 18.79 -24.67
N ARG A 500 7.48 20.06 -24.54
CA ARG A 500 6.08 20.39 -24.24
C ARG A 500 5.11 19.99 -25.35
N ALA A 501 5.58 20.05 -26.61
CA ALA A 501 4.80 19.68 -27.77
C ALA A 501 5.69 18.98 -28.79
N ASP A 502 5.13 17.97 -29.45
CA ASP A 502 5.81 17.16 -30.45
C ASP A 502 4.83 16.64 -31.50
N VAL A 503 5.34 16.00 -32.56
CA VAL A 503 4.52 15.45 -33.65
C VAL A 503 5.02 14.07 -34.06
N ILE A 504 4.10 13.11 -34.11
CA ILE A 504 4.33 11.78 -34.69
C ILE A 504 3.66 11.74 -36.08
N ILE A 505 4.39 11.27 -37.10
CA ILE A 505 3.84 11.08 -38.45
C ILE A 505 3.52 9.60 -38.64
N LEU A 506 2.24 9.28 -38.79
CA LEU A 506 1.77 7.91 -39.03
C LEU A 506 2.07 7.48 -40.48
N PRO A 507 2.28 6.17 -40.73
CA PRO A 507 2.48 5.65 -42.09
C PRO A 507 1.22 5.85 -42.97
N GLU A 508 0.04 5.77 -42.35
CA GLU A 508 -1.27 5.91 -42.99
C GLU A 508 -2.27 6.60 -42.05
N GLU A 509 -3.40 7.02 -42.61
CA GLU A 509 -4.50 7.58 -41.82
C GLU A 509 -5.23 6.44 -41.10
N VAL A 510 -5.67 6.69 -39.87
CA VAL A 510 -6.27 5.67 -39.00
C VAL A 510 -7.60 6.19 -38.46
N GLU A 511 -8.55 5.29 -38.21
CA GLU A 511 -9.87 5.64 -37.69
C GLU A 511 -9.79 6.06 -36.21
N TRP A 512 -8.93 5.38 -35.46
CA TRP A 512 -8.66 5.70 -34.07
C TRP A 512 -7.20 5.42 -33.71
N ILE A 513 -6.72 6.10 -32.68
CA ILE A 513 -5.42 5.92 -32.05
C ILE A 513 -5.61 5.86 -30.54
N LYS A 514 -4.99 4.88 -29.87
CA LYS A 514 -5.04 4.71 -28.42
C LYS A 514 -3.62 4.80 -27.87
N PHE A 515 -3.36 5.82 -27.07
CA PHE A 515 -2.11 5.99 -26.31
C PHE A 515 -2.18 5.33 -24.94
N ASN A 516 -1.02 5.13 -24.32
CA ASN A 516 -0.83 4.47 -23.02
C ASN A 516 -1.38 3.04 -23.03
N VAL A 517 -0.80 2.21 -23.90
CA VAL A 517 -1.21 0.80 -24.07
C VAL A 517 -1.07 0.06 -22.74
N ASP A 518 -2.15 -0.61 -22.35
CA ASP A 518 -2.31 -1.34 -21.09
C ASP A 518 -2.12 -0.50 -19.81
N MET A 519 -2.10 0.84 -19.92
CA MET A 519 -1.86 1.75 -18.80
C MET A 519 -0.51 1.50 -18.09
N ASN A 520 0.51 1.12 -18.87
CA ASN A 520 1.87 0.94 -18.35
C ASN A 520 2.58 2.27 -18.02
N GLY A 521 2.11 3.39 -18.57
CA GLY A 521 2.64 4.72 -18.29
C GLY A 521 1.88 5.46 -17.21
N TYR A 522 2.59 6.20 -16.35
CA TYR A 522 1.99 7.02 -15.29
C TYR A 522 1.55 8.40 -15.81
N TYR A 523 0.65 8.41 -16.79
CA TYR A 523 0.09 9.62 -17.41
C TYR A 523 -1.32 9.37 -17.92
N ILE A 524 -2.10 10.43 -18.10
CA ILE A 524 -3.45 10.36 -18.68
C ILE A 524 -3.48 10.97 -20.08
N VAL A 525 -4.47 10.59 -20.89
CA VAL A 525 -4.56 11.03 -22.29
C VAL A 525 -5.90 11.70 -22.57
N HIS A 526 -5.86 12.85 -23.25
CA HIS A 526 -7.02 13.52 -23.83
C HIS A 526 -6.93 13.53 -25.36
N TYR A 527 -8.01 13.15 -26.02
CA TYR A 527 -8.12 13.20 -27.48
C TYR A 527 -9.00 14.38 -27.89
N GLU A 528 -8.46 15.36 -28.61
CA GLU A 528 -9.25 16.49 -29.12
C GLU A 528 -10.09 16.13 -30.34
N GLY A 529 -11.01 17.02 -30.73
CA GLY A 529 -11.88 16.83 -31.88
C GLY A 529 -12.88 15.68 -31.67
N ASP A 530 -12.94 14.79 -32.65
CA ASP A 530 -13.78 13.58 -32.67
C ASP A 530 -13.07 12.34 -32.07
N GLY A 531 -11.84 12.48 -31.54
CA GLY A 531 -11.06 11.34 -31.04
C GLY A 531 -11.76 10.55 -29.93
N TRP A 532 -12.43 11.21 -28.98
CA TRP A 532 -13.26 10.52 -27.98
C TRP A 532 -14.51 9.89 -28.58
N ASP A 533 -15.09 10.49 -29.61
CA ASP A 533 -16.29 9.91 -30.26
C ASP A 533 -15.91 8.60 -30.96
N HIS A 534 -14.80 8.56 -31.71
CA HIS A 534 -14.29 7.32 -32.32
C HIS A 534 -13.97 6.23 -31.29
N LEU A 535 -13.39 6.57 -30.14
CA LEU A 535 -13.10 5.60 -29.08
C LEU A 535 -14.38 5.11 -28.38
N ILE A 536 -15.38 5.97 -28.18
CA ILE A 536 -16.68 5.60 -27.62
C ILE A 536 -17.43 4.67 -28.60
N ASP A 537 -17.40 4.97 -29.89
CA ASP A 537 -18.02 4.15 -30.92
C ASP A 537 -17.33 2.79 -31.02
N LEU A 538 -15.99 2.74 -30.99
CA LEU A 538 -15.22 1.50 -30.88
C LEU A 538 -15.67 0.62 -29.71
N LEU A 539 -15.85 1.22 -28.52
CA LEU A 539 -16.31 0.49 -27.33
C LEU A 539 -17.75 -0.02 -27.48
N LYS A 540 -18.64 0.76 -28.11
CA LYS A 540 -20.04 0.37 -28.31
C LYS A 540 -20.21 -0.71 -29.38
N GLU A 541 -19.40 -0.68 -30.43
CA GLU A 541 -19.45 -1.62 -31.55
C GLU A 541 -18.70 -2.91 -31.27
N ASN A 542 -17.44 -2.80 -30.82
CA ASN A 542 -16.58 -3.95 -30.54
C ASN A 542 -15.47 -3.61 -29.53
N HIS A 543 -15.83 -3.53 -28.24
CA HIS A 543 -14.89 -3.24 -27.16
C HIS A 543 -13.70 -4.23 -27.07
N MET A 544 -13.82 -5.44 -27.61
CA MET A 544 -12.76 -6.46 -27.56
C MET A 544 -11.58 -6.18 -28.48
N MET A 545 -11.65 -5.14 -29.33
CA MET A 545 -10.54 -4.70 -30.18
C MET A 545 -9.34 -4.13 -29.39
N ILE A 546 -9.57 -3.69 -28.16
CA ILE A 546 -8.52 -3.20 -27.24
C ILE A 546 -8.57 -3.99 -25.93
N SER A 547 -7.44 -4.02 -25.21
CA SER A 547 -7.30 -4.86 -24.02
C SER A 547 -8.23 -4.43 -22.88
N SER A 548 -8.45 -5.33 -21.93
CA SER A 548 -9.19 -5.04 -20.68
C SER A 548 -8.59 -3.84 -19.94
N SER A 549 -7.25 -3.77 -19.88
CA SER A 549 -6.52 -2.65 -19.27
C SER A 549 -6.71 -1.33 -20.02
N ASP A 550 -6.70 -1.34 -21.34
CA ASP A 550 -6.97 -0.16 -22.16
C ASP A 550 -8.39 0.37 -21.98
N ARG A 551 -9.39 -0.52 -21.86
CA ARG A 551 -10.78 -0.12 -21.58
C ARG A 551 -10.92 0.51 -20.21
N ALA A 552 -10.32 -0.10 -19.18
CA ALA A 552 -10.29 0.48 -17.84
C ALA A 552 -9.58 1.85 -17.83
N ASN A 553 -8.49 2.00 -18.57
CA ASN A 553 -7.78 3.26 -18.75
C ASN A 553 -8.65 4.35 -19.39
N LEU A 554 -9.38 4.04 -20.46
CA LEU A 554 -10.30 4.99 -21.10
C LEU A 554 -11.41 5.43 -20.15
N VAL A 555 -11.98 4.49 -19.39
CA VAL A 555 -12.99 4.80 -18.36
C VAL A 555 -12.41 5.72 -17.29
N ASN A 556 -11.22 5.44 -16.77
CA ASN A 556 -10.60 6.34 -15.80
C ASN A 556 -10.35 7.73 -16.39
N ASN A 557 -9.71 7.80 -17.55
CA ASN A 557 -9.31 9.07 -18.18
C ASN A 557 -10.53 9.95 -18.51
N VAL A 558 -11.64 9.39 -18.99
CA VAL A 558 -12.83 10.19 -19.32
C VAL A 558 -13.39 10.91 -18.07
N PHE A 559 -13.45 10.25 -16.92
CA PHE A 559 -13.93 10.85 -15.68
C PHE A 559 -12.92 11.81 -15.04
N GLN A 560 -11.61 11.55 -15.17
CA GLN A 560 -10.58 12.51 -14.77
C GLN A 560 -10.67 13.80 -15.59
N LEU A 561 -10.88 13.70 -16.90
CA LEU A 561 -11.01 14.86 -17.80
C LEU A 561 -12.26 15.70 -17.55
N VAL A 562 -13.33 15.10 -17.02
CA VAL A 562 -14.50 15.86 -16.54
C VAL A 562 -14.12 16.78 -15.37
N ARG A 563 -13.23 16.35 -14.47
CA ARG A 563 -12.79 17.18 -13.34
C ARG A 563 -11.95 18.39 -13.77
N MET A 564 -11.24 18.27 -14.90
CA MET A 564 -10.48 19.35 -15.53
C MET A 564 -11.27 20.16 -16.58
N GLU A 565 -12.58 19.95 -16.73
CA GLU A 565 -13.42 20.63 -17.73
C GLU A 565 -13.02 20.40 -19.20
N LYS A 566 -12.17 19.40 -19.47
CA LYS A 566 -11.78 19.02 -20.84
C LYS A 566 -12.86 18.20 -21.54
N LEU A 567 -13.74 17.56 -20.76
CA LEU A 567 -14.90 16.80 -21.26
C LEU A 567 -16.14 17.08 -20.42
N SER A 568 -17.32 16.95 -21.04
CA SER A 568 -18.59 17.03 -20.32
C SER A 568 -18.89 15.72 -19.58
N ILE A 569 -19.56 15.81 -18.43
CA ILE A 569 -20.03 14.63 -17.70
C ILE A 569 -20.97 13.76 -18.55
N SER A 570 -21.76 14.35 -19.45
CA SER A 570 -22.61 13.60 -20.37
C SER A 570 -21.81 12.69 -21.29
N LYS A 571 -20.68 13.17 -21.85
CA LYS A 571 -19.81 12.33 -22.71
C LYS A 571 -19.17 11.18 -21.92
N ALA A 572 -18.82 11.39 -20.66
CA ALA A 572 -18.34 10.32 -19.78
C ALA A 572 -19.43 9.27 -19.48
N LEU A 573 -20.67 9.69 -19.22
CA LEU A 573 -21.81 8.78 -19.02
C LEU A 573 -22.23 8.07 -20.32
N ASP A 574 -22.08 8.72 -21.48
CA ASP A 574 -22.31 8.08 -22.78
C ASP A 574 -21.31 6.96 -23.06
N LEU A 575 -20.07 7.10 -22.57
CA LEU A 575 -19.07 6.04 -22.61
C LEU A 575 -19.53 4.87 -21.74
N THR A 576 -20.05 5.08 -20.52
CA THR A 576 -20.43 3.96 -19.63
C THR A 576 -21.54 3.07 -20.20
N LEU A 577 -22.29 3.52 -21.21
CA LEU A 577 -23.32 2.71 -21.89
C LEU A 577 -22.80 1.42 -22.55
N TYR A 578 -21.51 1.35 -22.93
CA TYR A 578 -20.96 0.11 -23.49
C TYR A 578 -20.86 -1.00 -22.42
N MET A 579 -20.76 -0.62 -21.13
CA MET A 579 -20.48 -1.54 -20.02
C MET A 579 -21.55 -2.61 -19.81
N LYS A 580 -22.76 -2.42 -20.35
CA LYS A 580 -23.79 -3.48 -20.42
C LYS A 580 -23.30 -4.77 -21.07
N HIS A 581 -22.32 -4.68 -21.97
CA HIS A 581 -21.71 -5.81 -22.67
C HIS A 581 -20.35 -6.22 -22.09
N GLU A 582 -19.80 -5.45 -21.14
CA GLU A 582 -18.51 -5.75 -20.52
C GLU A 582 -18.61 -6.94 -19.57
N ARG A 583 -17.57 -7.78 -19.54
CA ARG A 583 -17.50 -8.99 -18.69
C ARG A 583 -16.19 -9.10 -17.92
N GLU A 584 -15.15 -8.35 -18.31
CA GLU A 584 -13.84 -8.42 -17.65
C GLU A 584 -13.84 -7.62 -16.33
N ILE A 585 -13.14 -8.15 -15.32
CA ILE A 585 -13.10 -7.56 -13.97
C ILE A 585 -12.64 -6.10 -13.99
N MET A 586 -11.61 -5.76 -14.77
CA MET A 586 -10.93 -4.48 -14.65
C MET A 586 -11.80 -3.29 -15.10
N PRO A 587 -12.38 -3.27 -16.30
CA PRO A 587 -13.26 -2.17 -16.71
C PRO A 587 -14.54 -2.10 -15.88
N VAL A 588 -15.09 -3.23 -15.43
CA VAL A 588 -16.28 -3.26 -14.56
C VAL A 588 -15.98 -2.57 -13.22
N LEU A 589 -14.92 -3.01 -12.53
CA LEU A 589 -14.55 -2.41 -11.25
C LEU A 589 -14.10 -0.96 -11.41
N GLN A 590 -13.47 -0.60 -12.54
CA GLN A 590 -13.12 0.78 -12.82
C GLN A 590 -14.39 1.64 -13.01
N GLY A 591 -15.35 1.19 -13.82
CA GLY A 591 -16.64 1.88 -14.00
C GLY A 591 -17.38 2.07 -12.67
N MET A 592 -17.44 1.04 -11.83
CA MET A 592 -17.98 1.15 -10.47
C MET A 592 -17.20 2.18 -9.63
N SER A 593 -15.87 2.20 -9.73
CA SER A 593 -15.04 3.13 -8.96
C SER A 593 -15.20 4.60 -9.34
N GLU A 594 -15.60 4.89 -10.58
CA GLU A 594 -15.90 6.26 -11.05
C GLU A 594 -17.36 6.66 -10.77
N LEU A 595 -18.31 5.74 -10.92
CA LEU A 595 -19.74 6.01 -10.74
C LEU A 595 -20.20 6.03 -9.26
N ILE A 596 -19.62 5.18 -8.41
CA ILE A 596 -19.99 5.10 -6.99
C ILE A 596 -19.76 6.41 -6.24
N PRO A 597 -18.61 7.09 -6.38
CA PRO A 597 -18.38 8.37 -5.72
C PRO A 597 -19.44 9.42 -6.05
N ILE A 598 -20.00 9.42 -7.26
CA ILE A 598 -20.97 10.43 -7.69
C ILE A 598 -22.24 10.39 -6.82
N TYR A 599 -22.89 9.23 -6.67
CA TYR A 599 -24.08 9.17 -5.81
C TYR A 599 -23.72 9.33 -4.32
N ARG A 600 -22.48 8.99 -3.90
CA ARG A 600 -22.02 9.19 -2.52
C ARG A 600 -21.97 10.67 -2.12
N LEU A 601 -21.68 11.57 -3.06
CA LEU A 601 -21.76 13.01 -2.84
C LEU A 601 -23.20 13.51 -2.65
N MET A 602 -24.19 12.75 -3.14
CA MET A 602 -25.63 13.06 -3.04
C MET A 602 -26.25 12.48 -1.75
N GLU A 603 -25.73 11.35 -1.25
CA GLU A 603 -26.29 10.66 -0.08
C GLU A 603 -26.37 11.57 1.16
N GLY A 604 -27.57 11.65 1.74
CA GLY A 604 -27.85 12.47 2.93
C GLY A 604 -28.14 13.94 2.62
N ARG A 605 -28.23 14.31 1.34
CA ARG A 605 -28.68 15.62 0.86
C ARG A 605 -30.05 15.51 0.19
N ASP A 606 -30.78 16.61 0.14
CA ASP A 606 -32.01 16.72 -0.66
C ASP A 606 -31.64 16.97 -2.12
N MET A 607 -31.80 15.94 -2.96
CA MET A 607 -31.30 15.89 -4.35
C MET A 607 -32.36 15.36 -5.31
N ASP A 608 -33.65 15.64 -5.04
CA ASP A 608 -34.80 15.31 -5.91
C ASP A 608 -34.90 13.84 -6.35
N GLY A 609 -34.33 12.90 -5.60
CA GLY A 609 -34.30 11.48 -5.96
C GLY A 609 -33.27 11.09 -7.03
N THR A 610 -32.44 12.03 -7.52
CA THR A 610 -31.36 11.75 -8.49
C THR A 610 -30.34 10.73 -7.97
N GLU A 611 -30.08 10.74 -6.66
CA GLU A 611 -29.24 9.72 -5.99
C GLU A 611 -29.76 8.31 -6.27
N GLN A 612 -31.07 8.10 -6.11
CA GLN A 612 -31.70 6.80 -6.27
C GLN A 612 -31.73 6.38 -7.75
N GLN A 613 -32.02 7.32 -8.66
CA GLN A 613 -31.95 7.07 -10.11
C GLN A 613 -30.56 6.64 -10.55
N LEU A 614 -29.50 7.26 -10.04
CA LEU A 614 -28.13 6.88 -10.36
C LEU A 614 -27.78 5.49 -9.82
N LYS A 615 -28.26 5.13 -8.62
CA LYS A 615 -28.09 3.78 -8.06
C LYS A 615 -28.77 2.73 -8.93
N GLU A 616 -29.98 3.01 -9.40
CA GLU A 616 -30.75 2.14 -10.31
C GLU A 616 -30.06 2.02 -11.68
N TYR A 617 -29.52 3.12 -12.21
CA TYR A 617 -28.72 3.12 -13.43
C TYR A 617 -27.48 2.23 -13.33
N ILE A 618 -26.72 2.30 -12.24
CA ILE A 618 -25.53 1.44 -12.06
C ILE A 618 -25.94 -0.04 -11.99
N ILE A 619 -27.07 -0.35 -11.34
CA ILE A 619 -27.60 -1.72 -11.32
C ILE A 619 -28.01 -2.16 -12.72
N SER A 620 -28.71 -1.32 -13.49
CA SER A 620 -29.16 -1.68 -14.84
C SER A 620 -27.99 -1.85 -15.82
N LEU A 621 -26.90 -1.08 -15.67
CA LEU A 621 -25.67 -1.28 -16.43
C LEU A 621 -25.07 -2.67 -16.26
N PHE A 622 -25.03 -3.18 -15.03
CA PHE A 622 -24.39 -4.46 -14.73
C PHE A 622 -25.39 -5.60 -14.50
N GLN A 623 -26.68 -5.39 -14.79
CA GLN A 623 -27.75 -6.33 -14.41
C GLN A 623 -27.51 -7.73 -14.97
N GLU A 624 -27.26 -7.86 -16.28
CA GLU A 624 -27.02 -9.16 -16.92
C GLU A 624 -25.81 -9.88 -16.30
N LEU A 625 -24.75 -9.11 -16.01
CA LEU A 625 -23.55 -9.64 -15.37
C LEU A 625 -23.81 -10.06 -13.93
N ILE A 626 -24.56 -9.28 -13.15
CA ILE A 626 -25.00 -9.62 -11.77
C ILE A 626 -25.86 -10.89 -11.78
N ASP A 627 -26.84 -10.97 -12.68
CA ASP A 627 -27.77 -12.10 -12.78
C ASP A 627 -27.06 -13.40 -13.19
N SER A 628 -25.98 -13.30 -13.96
CA SER A 628 -25.14 -14.45 -14.34
C SER A 628 -24.26 -14.98 -13.22
N GLN A 629 -24.08 -14.24 -12.11
CA GLN A 629 -23.20 -14.65 -11.02
C GLN A 629 -23.75 -15.87 -10.27
N SER A 630 -22.92 -16.91 -10.16
CA SER A 630 -23.18 -18.03 -9.26
C SER A 630 -23.04 -17.61 -7.79
N TRP A 631 -23.71 -18.33 -6.89
CA TRP A 631 -23.56 -18.18 -5.45
C TRP A 631 -22.65 -19.31 -4.92
N SER A 632 -21.41 -19.35 -5.43
CA SER A 632 -20.40 -20.38 -5.18
C SER A 632 -19.00 -19.78 -5.14
N ASP A 633 -17.99 -20.61 -4.82
CA ASP A 633 -16.56 -20.25 -4.84
C ASP A 633 -15.85 -20.74 -6.12
N GLU A 634 -16.62 -20.99 -7.19
CA GLU A 634 -16.11 -21.52 -8.46
C GLU A 634 -15.46 -20.43 -9.32
N GLY A 635 -14.62 -20.85 -10.27
CA GLY A 635 -13.96 -19.95 -11.22
C GLY A 635 -12.55 -19.51 -10.80
N SER A 636 -11.93 -18.72 -11.67
CA SER A 636 -10.65 -18.05 -11.47
C SER A 636 -10.72 -17.00 -10.36
N VAL A 637 -9.55 -16.55 -9.88
CA VAL A 637 -9.47 -15.52 -8.84
C VAL A 637 -10.18 -14.22 -9.28
N SER A 638 -10.00 -13.80 -10.53
CA SER A 638 -10.67 -12.62 -11.09
C SER A 638 -12.19 -12.78 -11.12
N GLU A 639 -12.73 -13.94 -11.53
CA GLU A 639 -14.19 -14.19 -11.52
C GLU A 639 -14.75 -14.18 -10.09
N ARG A 640 -14.03 -14.78 -9.14
CA ARG A 640 -14.40 -14.80 -7.72
C ARG A 640 -14.43 -13.40 -7.09
N LEU A 641 -13.42 -12.57 -7.39
CA LEU A 641 -13.36 -11.17 -6.95
C LEU A 641 -14.47 -10.29 -7.54
N LEU A 642 -14.77 -10.52 -8.82
CA LEU A 642 -15.85 -9.83 -9.52
C LEU A 642 -17.21 -10.22 -8.92
N ARG A 643 -17.44 -11.51 -8.65
CA ARG A 643 -18.64 -12.04 -7.98
C ARG A 643 -18.88 -11.37 -6.63
N ASP A 644 -17.88 -11.38 -5.75
CA ASP A 644 -17.97 -10.76 -4.42
C ASP A 644 -18.35 -9.28 -4.52
N SER A 645 -17.66 -8.54 -5.38
CA SER A 645 -17.89 -7.11 -5.59
C SER A 645 -19.31 -6.80 -6.12
N LEU A 646 -19.76 -7.56 -7.13
CA LEU A 646 -21.07 -7.35 -7.77
C LEU A 646 -22.23 -7.74 -6.85
N LEU A 647 -22.15 -8.91 -6.20
CA LEU A 647 -23.20 -9.37 -5.29
C LEU A 647 -23.31 -8.47 -4.06
N LEU A 648 -22.19 -8.06 -3.47
CA LEU A 648 -22.18 -7.11 -2.35
C LEU A 648 -22.81 -5.77 -2.77
N PHE A 649 -22.43 -5.26 -3.94
CA PHE A 649 -23.01 -4.02 -4.47
C PHE A 649 -24.52 -4.14 -4.70
N ALA A 650 -24.97 -5.18 -5.40
CA ALA A 650 -26.37 -5.41 -5.71
C ALA A 650 -27.24 -5.56 -4.45
N CYS A 651 -26.78 -6.33 -3.47
CA CYS A 651 -27.48 -6.51 -2.21
C CYS A 651 -27.51 -5.23 -1.37
N LYS A 652 -26.41 -4.45 -1.31
CA LYS A 652 -26.38 -3.15 -0.61
C LYS A 652 -27.35 -2.14 -1.21
N HIS A 653 -27.60 -2.21 -2.52
CA HIS A 653 -28.50 -1.32 -3.27
C HIS A 653 -29.89 -1.93 -3.48
N ARG A 654 -30.25 -2.95 -2.69
CA ARG A 654 -31.60 -3.53 -2.61
C ARG A 654 -32.12 -4.14 -3.92
N TYR A 655 -31.25 -4.69 -4.75
CA TYR A 655 -31.66 -5.49 -5.90
C TYR A 655 -32.35 -6.77 -5.44
N GLN A 656 -33.66 -6.91 -5.75
CA GLN A 656 -34.52 -7.93 -5.15
C GLN A 656 -34.02 -9.38 -5.31
N PRO A 657 -33.59 -9.84 -6.50
CA PRO A 657 -33.05 -11.20 -6.65
C PRO A 657 -31.83 -11.49 -5.77
N CYS A 658 -30.97 -10.48 -5.54
CA CYS A 658 -29.83 -10.61 -4.63
C CYS A 658 -30.29 -10.72 -3.17
N LEU A 659 -31.21 -9.84 -2.76
CA LEU A 659 -31.74 -9.81 -1.39
C LEU A 659 -32.40 -11.13 -1.00
N GLU A 660 -33.26 -11.67 -1.86
CA GLU A 660 -33.97 -12.93 -1.60
C GLU A 660 -33.00 -14.09 -1.39
N LYS A 661 -31.98 -14.22 -2.25
CA LYS A 661 -30.94 -15.25 -2.11
C LYS A 661 -30.09 -15.05 -0.86
N ALA A 662 -29.57 -13.84 -0.63
CA ALA A 662 -28.76 -13.53 0.55
C ALA A 662 -29.51 -13.79 1.86
N ALA A 663 -30.78 -13.36 1.93
CA ALA A 663 -31.63 -13.61 3.09
C ALA A 663 -31.86 -15.12 3.30
N GLY A 664 -32.09 -15.89 2.23
CA GLY A 664 -32.20 -17.35 2.28
C GLY A 664 -30.96 -18.00 2.89
N TYR A 665 -29.77 -17.70 2.36
CA TYR A 665 -28.50 -18.20 2.89
C TYR A 665 -28.29 -17.81 4.36
N PHE A 666 -28.56 -16.55 4.72
CA PHE A 666 -28.41 -16.09 6.10
C PHE A 666 -29.35 -16.81 7.05
N MET A 667 -30.61 -17.02 6.66
CA MET A 667 -31.59 -17.75 7.48
C MET A 667 -31.18 -19.21 7.71
N GLU A 668 -30.67 -19.90 6.68
CA GLU A 668 -30.18 -21.27 6.81
C GLU A 668 -28.95 -21.34 7.70
N TRP A 669 -28.01 -20.41 7.52
CA TRP A 669 -26.84 -20.27 8.37
C TRP A 669 -27.22 -20.00 9.82
N GLN A 670 -28.16 -19.09 10.07
CA GLN A 670 -28.67 -18.77 11.40
C GLN A 670 -29.36 -19.98 12.05
N LYS A 671 -30.21 -20.71 11.31
CA LYS A 671 -30.85 -21.96 11.78
C LYS A 671 -29.84 -23.04 12.15
N SER A 672 -28.72 -23.12 11.42
CA SER A 672 -27.61 -24.03 11.73
C SER A 672 -26.76 -23.57 12.93
N ASN A 673 -27.11 -22.45 13.57
CA ASN A 673 -26.27 -21.79 14.58
C ASN A 673 -24.86 -21.48 14.05
N GLY A 674 -24.76 -21.10 12.78
CA GLY A 674 -23.52 -20.74 12.11
C GLY A 674 -22.57 -21.89 11.78
N THR A 675 -23.07 -23.13 11.76
CA THR A 675 -22.27 -24.34 11.43
C THR A 675 -22.34 -24.72 9.96
N LEU A 676 -23.36 -24.25 9.23
CA LEU A 676 -23.44 -24.39 7.77
C LEU A 676 -22.27 -23.62 7.12
N SER A 677 -21.57 -24.28 6.20
CA SER A 677 -20.52 -23.61 5.42
C SER A 677 -21.16 -22.75 4.33
N LEU A 678 -20.87 -21.45 4.36
CA LEU A 678 -21.25 -20.51 3.30
C LEU A 678 -20.07 -20.35 2.33
N PRO A 679 -20.29 -20.28 1.01
CA PRO A 679 -19.23 -19.96 0.06
C PRO A 679 -18.55 -18.64 0.44
N ALA A 680 -17.23 -18.63 0.48
CA ALA A 680 -16.44 -17.50 0.95
C ALA A 680 -16.73 -16.21 0.16
N ASP A 681 -16.95 -16.31 -1.15
CA ASP A 681 -17.14 -15.15 -2.04
C ASP A 681 -18.53 -14.51 -1.94
N VAL A 682 -19.47 -15.12 -1.21
CA VAL A 682 -20.83 -14.55 -1.01
C VAL A 682 -21.06 -14.09 0.42
N LYS A 683 -20.15 -14.39 1.36
CA LYS A 683 -20.32 -14.10 2.79
C LYS A 683 -20.56 -12.63 3.05
N ALA A 684 -19.79 -11.74 2.42
CA ALA A 684 -19.95 -10.30 2.59
C ALA A 684 -21.39 -9.85 2.25
N ALA A 685 -21.94 -10.30 1.12
CA ALA A 685 -23.31 -10.00 0.72
C ALA A 685 -24.36 -10.62 1.66
N VAL A 686 -24.18 -11.89 2.04
CA VAL A 686 -25.07 -12.62 2.96
C VAL A 686 -25.11 -11.95 4.34
N TYR A 687 -23.96 -11.61 4.90
CA TYR A 687 -23.88 -10.91 6.19
C TYR A 687 -24.42 -9.49 6.10
N ALA A 688 -24.13 -8.76 5.02
CA ALA A 688 -24.64 -7.41 4.81
C ALA A 688 -26.18 -7.35 4.84
N VAL A 689 -26.85 -8.35 4.26
CA VAL A 689 -28.33 -8.47 4.29
C VAL A 689 -28.82 -8.96 5.64
N GLY A 690 -28.23 -10.03 6.20
CA GLY A 690 -28.65 -10.60 7.49
C GLY A 690 -28.51 -9.63 8.66
N GLY A 691 -27.45 -8.82 8.67
CA GLY A 691 -27.15 -7.82 9.69
C GLY A 691 -28.08 -6.60 9.70
N GLN A 692 -29.02 -6.48 8.75
CA GLN A 692 -29.99 -5.39 8.72
C GLN A 692 -31.08 -5.52 9.79
N THR A 693 -31.35 -6.74 10.27
CA THR A 693 -32.32 -6.99 11.33
C THR A 693 -31.66 -6.91 12.71
N ALA A 694 -32.42 -6.55 13.75
CA ALA A 694 -31.88 -6.49 15.11
C ALA A 694 -31.33 -7.86 15.56
N GLU A 695 -32.10 -8.93 15.33
CA GLU A 695 -31.74 -10.31 15.65
C GLU A 695 -30.52 -10.80 14.83
N GLY A 696 -30.49 -10.53 13.52
CA GLY A 696 -29.38 -10.93 12.66
C GLY A 696 -28.09 -10.21 13.00
N TRP A 697 -28.16 -8.93 13.36
CA TRP A 697 -26.99 -8.17 13.84
C TRP A 697 -26.46 -8.74 15.16
N ASP A 698 -27.33 -9.02 16.13
CA ASP A 698 -26.93 -9.60 17.42
C ASP A 698 -26.34 -11.01 17.23
N PHE A 699 -26.89 -11.79 16.28
CA PHE A 699 -26.36 -13.08 15.88
C PHE A 699 -24.97 -12.97 15.26
N LEU A 700 -24.76 -12.07 14.29
CA LEU A 700 -23.45 -11.82 13.69
C LEU A 700 -22.42 -11.44 14.75
N LEU A 701 -22.76 -10.51 15.65
CA LEU A 701 -21.87 -10.13 16.75
C LEU A 701 -21.54 -11.30 17.68
N SER A 702 -22.50 -12.20 17.94
CA SER A 702 -22.24 -13.41 18.73
C SER A 702 -21.22 -14.33 18.06
N LYS A 703 -21.23 -14.43 16.72
CA LYS A 703 -20.27 -15.23 15.96
C LYS A 703 -18.90 -14.56 15.87
N TYR A 704 -18.87 -13.26 15.69
CA TYR A 704 -17.64 -12.46 15.76
C TYR A 704 -16.87 -12.71 17.07
N ARG A 705 -17.57 -12.78 18.23
CA ARG A 705 -16.96 -13.05 19.54
C ARG A 705 -16.36 -14.45 19.68
N LEU A 706 -16.96 -15.45 19.03
CA LEU A 706 -16.57 -16.85 19.15
C LEU A 706 -15.49 -17.24 18.13
N GLN A 707 -15.38 -16.51 17.02
CA GLN A 707 -14.50 -16.88 15.94
C GLN A 707 -13.04 -16.57 16.24
N ALA A 708 -12.19 -17.57 16.04
CA ALA A 708 -10.75 -17.43 16.09
C ALA A 708 -10.15 -16.86 14.78
N PHE A 709 -10.92 -16.70 13.71
CA PHE A 709 -10.38 -16.39 12.38
C PHE A 709 -10.48 -14.90 12.02
N SER A 710 -9.44 -14.35 11.37
CA SER A 710 -9.29 -12.89 11.16
C SER A 710 -9.91 -12.36 9.87
N ALA A 711 -9.88 -13.10 8.74
CA ALA A 711 -10.41 -12.58 7.47
C ALA A 711 -11.96 -12.49 7.49
N GLU A 712 -12.63 -13.50 8.05
CA GLU A 712 -14.10 -13.52 8.20
C GLU A 712 -14.62 -12.42 9.14
N ARG A 713 -13.77 -11.93 10.07
CA ARG A 713 -14.12 -10.81 10.95
C ARG A 713 -14.33 -9.50 10.21
N GLN A 714 -13.54 -9.22 9.16
CA GLN A 714 -13.69 -7.98 8.40
C GLN A 714 -15.02 -7.92 7.65
N ASP A 715 -15.49 -9.04 7.09
CA ASP A 715 -16.81 -9.12 6.45
C ASP A 715 -17.94 -8.89 7.46
N MET A 716 -17.79 -9.42 8.68
CA MET A 716 -18.72 -9.18 9.77
C MET A 716 -18.69 -7.72 10.25
N GLU A 717 -17.52 -7.11 10.40
CA GLU A 717 -17.37 -5.69 10.76
C GLU A 717 -18.04 -4.79 9.73
N LEU A 718 -17.83 -5.06 8.44
CA LEU A 718 -18.52 -4.39 7.35
C LEU A 718 -20.04 -4.57 7.50
N ALA A 719 -20.53 -5.80 7.64
CA ALA A 719 -21.96 -6.05 7.77
C ALA A 719 -22.59 -5.37 8.99
N LEU A 720 -21.92 -5.40 10.15
CA LEU A 720 -22.39 -4.76 11.38
C LEU A 720 -22.43 -3.23 11.23
N SER A 721 -21.49 -2.65 10.48
CA SER A 721 -21.44 -1.21 10.21
C SER A 721 -22.53 -0.72 9.24
N LEU A 722 -23.22 -1.61 8.53
CA LEU A 722 -24.33 -1.28 7.64
C LEU A 722 -25.67 -1.14 8.36
N SER A 723 -25.71 -1.28 9.70
CA SER A 723 -26.94 -1.13 10.48
C SER A 723 -27.55 0.27 10.35
N GLY A 724 -28.88 0.36 10.35
CA GLY A 724 -29.60 1.63 10.44
C GLY A 724 -29.65 2.22 11.87
N SER A 725 -29.27 1.45 12.89
CA SER A 725 -29.32 1.87 14.30
C SER A 725 -28.08 2.67 14.70
N LYS A 726 -28.28 3.95 15.03
CA LYS A 726 -27.19 4.83 15.49
C LYS A 726 -26.50 4.30 16.76
N ASP A 727 -27.25 3.70 17.69
CA ASP A 727 -26.71 3.12 18.91
C ASP A 727 -25.75 1.95 18.62
N LYS A 728 -26.10 1.09 17.65
CA LYS A 728 -25.24 -0.03 17.22
C LYS A 728 -23.97 0.48 16.53
N LEU A 729 -24.07 1.52 15.71
CA LEU A 729 -22.91 2.14 15.06
C LEU A 729 -21.97 2.83 16.06
N GLN A 730 -22.53 3.55 17.04
CA GLN A 730 -21.76 4.16 18.13
C GLN A 730 -21.04 3.08 18.93
N TRP A 731 -21.76 2.00 19.28
CA TRP A 731 -21.21 0.88 20.03
C TRP A 731 -20.00 0.25 19.31
N LEU A 732 -20.03 0.09 17.99
CA LEU A 732 -18.90 -0.46 17.23
C LEU A 732 -17.64 0.42 17.36
N MET A 733 -17.78 1.73 17.20
CA MET A 733 -16.66 2.66 17.33
C MET A 733 -16.12 2.72 18.77
N ASP A 734 -17.02 2.73 19.76
CA ASP A 734 -16.64 2.69 21.17
C ASP A 734 -15.88 1.40 21.48
N GLN A 735 -16.36 0.24 21.04
CA GLN A 735 -15.68 -1.04 21.29
C GLN A 735 -14.33 -1.13 20.58
N GLY A 736 -14.21 -0.61 19.36
CA GLY A 736 -12.92 -0.52 18.66
C GLY A 736 -11.91 0.35 19.41
N LEU A 737 -12.37 1.45 20.01
CA LEU A 737 -11.51 2.32 20.82
C LEU A 737 -11.09 1.67 22.15
N HIS A 738 -11.99 0.92 22.79
CA HIS A 738 -11.68 0.20 24.03
C HIS A 738 -10.72 -0.98 23.79
N GLY A 739 -10.86 -1.72 22.69
CA GLY A 739 -9.94 -2.80 22.31
C GLY A 739 -10.27 -4.18 22.89
N ASP A 740 -11.35 -4.35 23.63
CA ASP A 740 -11.67 -5.61 24.34
C ASP A 740 -12.38 -6.65 23.45
N ILE A 741 -13.50 -6.26 22.82
CA ILE A 741 -14.27 -7.14 21.92
C ILE A 741 -13.75 -7.00 20.50
N ILE A 742 -13.65 -5.75 20.05
CA ILE A 742 -13.08 -5.37 18.76
C ILE A 742 -11.67 -4.88 19.05
N ARG A 743 -10.68 -5.44 18.36
CA ARG A 743 -9.29 -5.05 18.60
C ARG A 743 -9.07 -3.64 18.08
N THR A 744 -8.27 -2.85 18.78
CA THR A 744 -8.04 -1.45 18.39
C THR A 744 -7.38 -1.32 17.03
N GLN A 745 -6.66 -2.33 16.54
CA GLN A 745 -6.10 -2.34 15.19
C GLN A 745 -7.15 -2.25 14.06
N ASP A 746 -8.42 -2.57 14.35
CA ASP A 746 -9.53 -2.59 13.39
C ASP A 746 -10.37 -1.30 13.46
N LEU A 747 -10.14 -0.46 14.48
CA LEU A 747 -10.84 0.82 14.69
C LEU A 747 -10.78 1.75 13.45
N PRO A 748 -9.63 1.93 12.76
CA PRO A 748 -9.58 2.82 11.59
C PRO A 748 -10.60 2.42 10.51
N HIS A 749 -10.67 1.13 10.19
CA HIS A 749 -11.60 0.63 9.17
C HIS A 749 -13.06 0.73 9.63
N ILE A 750 -13.34 0.48 10.91
CA ILE A 750 -14.69 0.62 11.48
C ILE A 750 -15.19 2.05 11.39
N ILE A 751 -14.38 3.04 11.76
CA ILE A 751 -14.77 4.46 11.66
C ILE A 751 -15.09 4.81 10.20
N VAL A 752 -14.27 4.35 9.25
CA VAL A 752 -14.49 4.60 7.82
C VAL A 752 -15.75 3.90 7.31
N PHE A 753 -16.04 2.67 7.75
CA PHE A 753 -17.27 1.98 7.37
C PHE A 753 -18.52 2.69 7.92
N VAL A 754 -18.49 3.14 9.18
CA VAL A 754 -19.55 3.93 9.79
C VAL A 754 -19.72 5.27 9.08
N ALA A 755 -18.64 5.94 8.67
CA ALA A 755 -18.70 7.19 7.91
C ALA A 755 -19.36 7.03 6.53
N LYS A 756 -19.15 5.88 5.88
CA LYS A 756 -19.78 5.50 4.61
C LYS A 756 -21.25 5.10 4.77
N ASN A 757 -21.73 4.85 5.98
CA ASN A 757 -23.14 4.59 6.26
C ASN A 757 -23.93 5.93 6.31
N PRO A 758 -25.04 6.09 5.56
CA PRO A 758 -25.88 7.29 5.62
C PRO A 758 -26.34 7.66 7.05
N SER A 759 -26.65 6.68 7.90
CA SER A 759 -27.03 6.89 9.31
C SER A 759 -25.84 7.17 10.23
N GLY A 760 -24.62 6.83 9.80
CA GLY A 760 -23.38 6.90 10.60
C GLY A 760 -22.43 8.05 10.26
N CYS A 761 -22.58 8.69 9.10
CA CYS A 761 -21.68 9.76 8.63
C CYS A 761 -21.39 10.85 9.70
N GLN A 762 -22.44 11.50 10.21
CA GLN A 762 -22.29 12.55 11.22
C GLN A 762 -21.75 12.01 12.56
N LEU A 763 -22.07 10.75 12.87
CA LEU A 763 -21.65 10.09 14.08
C LEU A 763 -20.12 9.85 14.06
N ALA A 764 -19.59 9.36 12.94
CA ALA A 764 -18.16 9.14 12.74
C ALA A 764 -17.35 10.44 12.83
N TRP A 765 -17.86 11.54 12.25
CA TRP A 765 -17.25 12.86 12.39
C TRP A 765 -17.24 13.37 13.83
N THR A 766 -18.36 13.21 14.53
CA THR A 766 -18.45 13.61 15.95
C THR A 766 -17.50 12.78 16.82
N PHE A 767 -17.47 11.47 16.60
CA PHE A 767 -16.57 10.53 17.28
C PHE A 767 -15.09 10.90 17.09
N LEU A 768 -14.69 11.24 15.86
CA LEU A 768 -13.34 11.68 15.54
C LEU A 768 -12.95 12.92 16.35
N LYS A 769 -13.80 13.94 16.38
CA LYS A 769 -13.54 15.18 17.12
C LYS A 769 -13.41 14.95 18.62
N GLU A 770 -14.32 14.17 19.20
CA GLU A 770 -14.37 13.91 20.64
C GLU A 770 -13.23 13.01 21.14
N ASN A 771 -12.66 12.17 20.26
CA ASN A 771 -11.64 11.19 20.63
C ASN A 771 -10.28 11.40 19.94
N TRP A 772 -10.05 12.56 19.32
CA TRP A 772 -8.84 12.87 18.55
C TRP A 772 -7.55 12.58 19.33
N GLU A 773 -7.42 13.07 20.57
CA GLU A 773 -6.23 12.86 21.39
C GLU A 773 -5.94 11.37 21.66
N LYS A 774 -6.98 10.57 21.92
CA LYS A 774 -6.84 9.13 22.15
C LYS A 774 -6.42 8.38 20.89
N ILE A 775 -6.95 8.80 19.73
CA ILE A 775 -6.59 8.24 18.43
C ILE A 775 -5.11 8.52 18.14
N ILE A 776 -4.66 9.78 18.30
CA ILE A 776 -3.26 10.15 18.08
C ILE A 776 -2.33 9.44 19.07
N GLN A 777 -2.72 9.31 20.33
CA GLN A 777 -1.94 8.57 21.33
C GLN A 777 -1.76 7.10 20.95
N LYS A 778 -2.75 6.48 20.30
CA LYS A 778 -2.73 5.06 19.95
C LYS A 778 -2.00 4.78 18.63
N PHE A 779 -2.19 5.61 17.61
CA PHE A 779 -1.72 5.36 16.24
C PHE A 779 -0.54 6.23 15.79
N GLU A 780 -0.19 7.26 16.56
CA GLU A 780 0.79 8.31 16.24
C GLU A 780 0.37 9.27 15.11
N LEU A 781 0.79 10.53 15.26
CA LEU A 781 0.59 11.60 14.28
C LEU A 781 1.38 11.29 13.00
N GLY A 782 0.81 11.57 11.83
CA GLY A 782 1.43 11.25 10.53
C GLY A 782 1.21 9.81 10.06
N SER A 783 0.72 8.91 10.91
CA SER A 783 0.49 7.51 10.53
C SER A 783 -0.60 7.34 9.46
N SER A 784 -0.45 6.30 8.63
CA SER A 784 -1.44 5.92 7.61
C SER A 784 -2.83 5.62 8.19
N ALA A 785 -2.90 5.15 9.45
CA ALA A 785 -4.16 4.92 10.16
C ALA A 785 -4.91 6.23 10.44
N VAL A 786 -4.20 7.28 10.89
CA VAL A 786 -4.80 8.61 11.10
C VAL A 786 -5.21 9.22 9.76
N ALA A 787 -4.37 9.12 8.73
CA ALA A 787 -4.69 9.59 7.39
C ALA A 787 -5.95 8.91 6.83
N ALA A 788 -6.09 7.59 7.00
CA ALA A 788 -7.26 6.82 6.58
C ALA A 788 -8.54 7.25 7.31
N ILE A 789 -8.47 7.55 8.61
CA ILE A 789 -9.61 8.05 9.39
C ILE A 789 -10.01 9.45 8.91
N VAL A 790 -9.06 10.39 8.83
CA VAL A 790 -9.32 11.78 8.45
C VAL A 790 -9.94 11.85 7.05
N THR A 791 -9.29 11.22 6.06
CA THR A 791 -9.79 11.21 4.68
C THR A 791 -11.08 10.41 4.55
N GLY A 792 -11.21 9.27 5.23
CA GLY A 792 -12.39 8.40 5.14
C GLY A 792 -13.66 8.99 5.75
N VAL A 793 -13.54 9.80 6.80
CA VAL A 793 -14.68 10.49 7.44
C VAL A 793 -15.14 11.71 6.63
N THR A 794 -14.23 12.35 5.89
CA THR A 794 -14.48 13.62 5.21
C THR A 794 -14.69 13.50 3.69
N ASN A 795 -14.31 12.38 3.05
CA ASN A 795 -14.29 12.24 1.59
C ASN A 795 -15.63 12.46 0.85
N ARG A 796 -16.76 12.36 1.54
CA ARG A 796 -18.11 12.52 0.97
C ARG A 796 -18.65 13.94 1.10
N TYR A 797 -17.97 14.78 1.85
CA TYR A 797 -18.40 16.16 2.06
C TYR A 797 -18.26 16.95 0.75
N SER A 798 -19.32 17.70 0.45
CA SER A 798 -19.51 18.40 -0.81
C SER A 798 -20.25 19.73 -0.64
N THR A 799 -20.24 20.30 0.57
CA THR A 799 -20.87 21.59 0.87
C THR A 799 -19.90 22.57 1.53
N ARG A 800 -20.14 23.87 1.34
CA ARG A 800 -19.34 24.93 1.98
C ARG A 800 -19.41 24.88 3.51
N ALA A 801 -20.53 24.41 4.07
CA ALA A 801 -20.69 24.23 5.51
C ALA A 801 -19.80 23.09 6.02
N ASP A 802 -19.74 21.97 5.29
CA ASP A 802 -18.86 20.86 5.64
C ASP A 802 -17.38 21.27 5.58
N LEU A 803 -17.00 22.04 4.56
CA LEU A 803 -15.65 22.58 4.43
C LEU A 803 -15.29 23.48 5.62
N ALA A 804 -16.21 24.36 6.02
CA ALA A 804 -16.00 25.28 7.13
C ALA A 804 -15.79 24.53 8.46
N GLN A 805 -16.59 23.52 8.78
CA GLN A 805 -16.42 22.74 10.01
C GLN A 805 -15.09 21.95 10.05
N VAL A 806 -14.63 21.44 8.91
CA VAL A 806 -13.36 20.71 8.82
C VAL A 806 -12.20 21.68 9.04
N LYS A 807 -12.21 22.84 8.38
CA LYS A 807 -11.20 23.90 8.57
C LYS A 807 -11.20 24.42 10.01
N GLU A 808 -12.36 24.64 10.61
CA GLU A 808 -12.49 25.11 11.99
C GLU A 808 -11.93 24.09 12.99
N PHE A 809 -12.30 22.81 12.85
CA PHE A 809 -11.82 21.78 13.76
C PHE A 809 -10.30 21.65 13.71
N PHE A 810 -9.71 21.41 12.54
CA PHE A 810 -8.26 21.23 12.43
C PHE A 810 -7.46 22.52 12.65
N GLY A 811 -8.05 23.68 12.38
CA GLY A 811 -7.46 24.99 12.69
C GLY A 811 -7.51 25.35 14.18
N SER A 812 -8.35 24.69 14.97
CA SER A 812 -8.43 24.84 16.43
C SER A 812 -7.40 24.01 17.21
N LEU A 813 -6.76 23.04 16.55
CA LEU A 813 -5.73 22.18 17.12
C LEU A 813 -4.36 22.87 17.10
N GLU A 814 -3.35 22.30 17.78
CA GLU A 814 -1.98 22.84 17.69
C GLU A 814 -1.47 22.78 16.24
N GLU A 815 -0.56 23.70 15.89
CA GLU A 815 -0.09 23.92 14.51
C GLU A 815 0.38 22.63 13.82
N LYS A 816 1.05 21.73 14.55
CA LYS A 816 1.53 20.44 14.04
C LYS A 816 0.40 19.51 13.56
N HIS A 817 -0.81 19.64 14.08
CA HIS A 817 -1.97 18.86 13.61
C HIS A 817 -2.58 19.46 12.35
N THR A 818 -2.57 20.79 12.23
CA THR A 818 -3.09 21.51 11.04
C THR A 818 -2.18 21.30 9.83
N GLN A 819 -0.88 21.12 10.06
CA GLN A 819 0.14 20.91 9.02
C GLN A 819 0.16 19.48 8.45
N LEU A 820 -0.63 18.55 8.99
CA LEU A 820 -0.74 17.19 8.44
C LEU A 820 -1.17 17.21 6.97
N ARG A 821 -0.46 16.47 6.13
CA ARG A 821 -0.76 16.31 4.70
C ARG A 821 -2.16 15.76 4.49
N CYS A 822 -2.58 14.78 5.27
CA CYS A 822 -3.90 14.17 5.13
C CYS A 822 -5.05 15.15 5.41
N VAL A 823 -4.83 16.18 6.24
CA VAL A 823 -5.80 17.25 6.49
C VAL A 823 -5.90 18.17 5.28
N GLN A 824 -4.77 18.55 4.66
CA GLN A 824 -4.77 19.35 3.43
C GLN A 824 -5.41 18.59 2.27
N GLN A 825 -5.11 17.30 2.12
CA GLN A 825 -5.74 16.43 1.13
C GLN A 825 -7.25 16.32 1.34
N ALA A 826 -7.71 16.20 2.60
CA ALA A 826 -9.14 16.20 2.92
C ALA A 826 -9.80 17.53 2.54
N ILE A 827 -9.19 18.67 2.86
CA ILE A 827 -9.70 20.00 2.52
C ILE A 827 -9.80 20.18 1.00
N GLU A 828 -8.73 19.90 0.25
CA GLU A 828 -8.72 20.01 -1.21
C GLU A 828 -9.73 19.05 -1.87
N THR A 829 -9.91 17.85 -1.32
CA THR A 829 -10.93 16.90 -1.81
C THR A 829 -12.34 17.44 -1.62
N ILE A 830 -12.64 18.08 -0.49
CA ILE A 830 -13.96 18.69 -0.25
C ILE A 830 -14.19 19.86 -1.22
N GLU A 831 -13.15 20.67 -1.47
CA GLU A 831 -13.21 21.78 -2.42
C GLU A 831 -13.48 21.28 -3.85
N ASP A 832 -12.75 20.26 -4.32
CA ASP A 832 -12.98 19.59 -5.61
C ASP A 832 -14.40 18.99 -5.69
N ASN A 833 -14.89 18.37 -4.62
CA ASN A 833 -16.25 17.84 -4.55
C ASN A 833 -17.32 18.94 -4.69
N ILE A 834 -17.14 20.08 -4.02
CA ILE A 834 -18.07 21.23 -4.11
C ILE A 834 -18.08 21.72 -5.56
N GLU A 835 -16.91 21.96 -6.15
CA GLU A 835 -16.77 22.47 -7.51
C GLU A 835 -17.35 21.49 -8.54
N TRP A 836 -17.12 20.19 -8.36
CA TRP A 836 -17.68 19.15 -9.22
C TRP A 836 -19.21 19.10 -9.14
N MET A 837 -19.78 19.18 -7.93
CA MET A 837 -21.23 19.15 -7.72
C MET A 837 -21.91 20.40 -8.29
N ASP A 838 -21.36 21.59 -8.04
CA ASP A 838 -21.90 22.86 -8.54
C ASP A 838 -21.94 22.89 -10.08
N ARG A 839 -20.97 22.24 -10.75
CA ARG A 839 -20.86 22.20 -12.22
C ARG A 839 -21.68 21.08 -12.87
N ASN A 840 -21.65 19.88 -12.31
CA ASN A 840 -22.08 18.67 -13.03
C ASN A 840 -23.44 18.10 -12.59
N PHE A 841 -23.95 18.50 -11.41
CA PHE A 841 -25.16 17.89 -10.84
C PHE A 841 -26.38 17.96 -11.77
N GLU A 842 -26.69 19.15 -12.30
CA GLU A 842 -27.85 19.32 -13.20
C GLU A 842 -27.69 18.56 -14.52
N SER A 843 -26.46 18.44 -15.03
CA SER A 843 -26.17 17.64 -16.23
C SER A 843 -26.33 16.15 -15.97
N VAL A 844 -25.91 15.64 -14.80
CA VAL A 844 -26.15 14.24 -14.39
C VAL A 844 -27.65 13.98 -14.28
N LYS A 845 -28.40 14.86 -13.61
CA LYS A 845 -29.86 14.77 -13.46
C LYS A 845 -30.57 14.73 -14.81
N THR A 846 -30.22 15.66 -15.70
CA THR A 846 -30.80 15.74 -17.05
C THR A 846 -30.44 14.52 -17.89
N TRP A 847 -29.18 14.07 -17.83
CA TRP A 847 -28.73 12.90 -18.58
C TRP A 847 -29.45 11.63 -18.14
N LEU A 848 -29.59 11.42 -16.82
CA LEU A 848 -30.35 10.30 -16.27
C LEU A 848 -31.78 10.33 -16.79
N HIS A 849 -32.51 11.45 -16.63
CA HIS A 849 -33.90 11.56 -17.08
C HIS A 849 -34.13 11.24 -18.57
N ASN A 850 -33.14 11.51 -19.42
CA ASN A 850 -33.24 11.28 -20.86
C ASN A 850 -32.88 9.83 -21.27
N ASN A 851 -32.09 9.12 -20.46
CA ASN A 851 -31.49 7.82 -20.84
C ASN A 851 -31.85 6.68 -19.88
N HIS A 852 -32.54 6.94 -18.78
CA HIS A 852 -32.96 6.01 -17.74
C HIS A 852 -34.19 6.53 -17.00
#